data_AF-A0A066VJS9-F1
#
_entry.id   AF-A0A066VJS9-F1
#
_cell.length_a   1.000
_cell.length_b   1.000
_cell.length_c   1.000
_cell.angle_alpha   90.00
_cell.angle_beta   90.00
_cell.angle_gamma   90.00
#
_symmetry.space_group_name_H-M   'P 1'
#
loop_
_entity.id
_entity.type
_entity.pdbx_description
1 polymer ?
#
loop_
_entity_poly.entity_id
_entity_poly.type
_entity_poly.pdbx_seq_one_letter_code
_entity_poly.pdbx_strand_id
1 'polypeptide(L)'
;MRNAKKLFSALPFVTQGALTRPTTIHPWLDPIVFPTLLIVILLSLVRRSANRRAKSSGSAHGYIFQADVHHARFLPIQSRHQFRYTTLYYAVELTALETGRIDGRLAFSWRGMLNQGRDGRRLSSKRTITAIKPANYLRLNFPDLVASRPSATRADRIRTVESSILLKLAYELRDQGFLPIGPQDEDAPLDSWREHIGQVWAVTMPSYFGFNGINPLTVYYMYRPTPGSSAERGSLWLVVLEVHNTFSERHVYILQTGAKEDPQNQLRIGYDHQWTFPRSFHVSPFNDRGGYYRLFIRDLFRGGPHIGPDLDIRLLLLIRPEGESTGTNSAAGPASLRKKLLATLACHPNTSGGAEPLCTTNLLFALAKQPFSLFLTFPRILYEAGKLHFRYRLDAFGRPDMQEPLSASSAAPRATEWNGVGWPPSLNPVEQHRGAVASNIRTETLKGGILWPEASGAEKACKARVLAFVQKRVQLDPSLSIRVVSADPSEPPILVAGSSSTAEREDQLTISIRSFAFYTDMLLWPDAETALLVGSITARRWGVNDQGAFKRFFRSLTPGGALSAAAAGQTKASASQRVRQRFWKWALGCANHLSERQRAAFEARVQQNKQHCWTLWQIMLASKAEKWVFEKVGARYVLGTEPWLELGRALLLQSESQGEGKGVGPLCGSDSDVPLQPAASLSEQAPHSFPCTDVLFASTKAMS
;
A
#
# COMPACT_ATOMS: atom_id res chain seq x y z
N MET A 1 -36.19 -40.08 27.02
CA MET A 1 -35.28 -41.25 27.06
C MET A 1 -36.01 -42.61 27.03
N ARG A 2 -36.93 -42.85 26.09
CA ARG A 2 -37.48 -44.22 25.84
C ARG A 2 -37.58 -44.64 24.36
N ASN A 3 -37.29 -43.77 23.39
CA ASN A 3 -37.41 -44.09 21.97
C ASN A 3 -36.08 -44.18 21.19
N ALA A 4 -34.93 -44.27 21.86
CA ALA A 4 -33.61 -44.37 21.19
C ALA A 4 -33.07 -45.81 21.06
N LYS A 5 -33.73 -46.82 21.65
CA LYS A 5 -33.23 -48.21 21.68
C LYS A 5 -33.66 -49.09 20.50
N LYS A 6 -34.56 -48.64 19.62
CA LYS A 6 -35.09 -49.46 18.51
C LYS A 6 -34.42 -49.24 17.14
N LEU A 7 -33.47 -48.31 17.02
CA LEU A 7 -32.86 -47.98 15.73
C LEU A 7 -31.50 -48.67 15.47
N PHE A 8 -31.01 -49.49 16.40
CA PHE A 8 -29.69 -50.14 16.28
C PHE A 8 -29.74 -51.64 15.95
N SER A 9 -30.90 -52.22 15.66
CA SER A 9 -31.06 -53.67 15.45
C SER A 9 -31.25 -54.10 13.99
N ALA A 10 -30.82 -53.31 13.01
CA ALA A 10 -30.94 -53.70 11.60
C ALA A 10 -29.70 -53.29 10.80
N LEU A 11 -28.71 -54.18 10.73
CA LEU A 11 -27.84 -54.47 9.56
C LEU A 11 -26.94 -55.69 9.90
N PRO A 12 -26.58 -56.52 8.90
CA PRO A 12 -26.34 -57.95 9.11
C PRO A 12 -24.89 -58.32 9.47
N PHE A 13 -24.80 -59.51 10.07
CA PHE A 13 -23.62 -60.31 10.34
C PHE A 13 -22.59 -60.34 9.21
N VAL A 14 -21.33 -60.02 9.54
CA VAL A 14 -20.14 -60.66 8.94
C VAL A 14 -19.18 -61.04 10.07
N THR A 15 -18.87 -62.32 10.06
CA THR A 15 -18.00 -63.20 10.86
C THR A 15 -16.83 -62.62 11.68
N GLN A 16 -16.71 -63.19 12.88
CA GLN A 16 -15.58 -63.14 13.83
C GLN A 16 -14.22 -63.46 13.19
N GLY A 17 -13.20 -62.69 13.55
CA GLY A 17 -11.79 -63.05 13.31
C GLY A 17 -10.81 -62.06 13.93
N ALA A 18 -10.07 -62.53 14.94
CA ALA A 18 -8.86 -61.96 15.53
C ALA A 18 -8.96 -60.66 16.37
N LEU A 19 -9.00 -60.87 17.69
CA LEU A 19 -8.62 -59.89 18.72
C LEU A 19 -7.16 -59.46 18.56
N THR A 20 -6.93 -58.19 18.22
CA THR A 20 -5.72 -57.47 18.62
C THR A 20 -6.10 -56.10 19.20
N ARG A 21 -5.97 -56.02 20.53
CA ARG A 21 -5.92 -54.85 21.44
C ARG A 21 -6.46 -53.50 20.91
N PRO A 22 -7.52 -52.92 21.50
CA PRO A 22 -7.79 -51.50 21.32
C PRO A 22 -6.73 -50.71 22.09
N THR A 23 -5.97 -49.88 21.37
CA THR A 23 -5.16 -48.82 21.96
C THR A 23 -6.05 -47.93 22.82
N THR A 24 -5.82 -47.97 24.12
CA THR A 24 -6.46 -47.12 25.13
C THR A 24 -6.21 -45.65 24.79
N ILE A 25 -7.24 -44.94 24.36
CA ILE A 25 -7.25 -43.47 24.36
C ILE A 25 -7.24 -43.05 25.84
N HIS A 26 -6.28 -42.20 26.22
CA HIS A 26 -6.07 -41.79 27.62
C HIS A 26 -7.33 -41.11 28.20
N PRO A 27 -7.79 -41.45 29.42
CA PRO A 27 -9.07 -40.99 30.02
C PRO A 27 -9.17 -39.48 30.34
N TRP A 28 -8.14 -38.70 29.98
CA TRP A 28 -8.07 -37.26 30.22
C TRP A 28 -8.45 -36.44 28.97
N LEU A 29 -8.57 -37.10 27.80
CA LEU A 29 -8.98 -36.47 26.54
C LEU A 29 -10.52 -36.45 26.36
N ASP A 30 -11.25 -37.35 27.01
CA ASP A 30 -12.72 -37.45 26.94
C ASP A 30 -13.51 -36.21 27.37
N PRO A 31 -13.17 -35.47 28.45
CA PRO A 31 -13.97 -34.32 28.88
C PRO A 31 -13.83 -33.09 27.97
N ILE A 32 -12.92 -33.11 26.98
CA ILE A 32 -12.77 -32.03 25.99
C ILE A 32 -13.28 -32.48 24.62
N VAL A 33 -13.01 -33.72 24.22
CA VAL A 33 -13.36 -34.24 22.88
C VAL A 33 -14.88 -34.42 22.73
N PHE A 34 -15.57 -34.97 23.73
CA PHE A 34 -17.03 -35.14 23.66
C PHE A 34 -17.82 -33.83 23.58
N PRO A 35 -17.59 -32.82 24.44
CA PRO A 35 -18.31 -31.56 24.35
C PRO A 35 -17.96 -30.78 23.08
N THR A 36 -16.71 -30.84 22.60
CA THR A 36 -16.36 -30.20 21.31
C THR A 36 -17.06 -30.87 20.13
N LEU A 37 -17.10 -32.21 20.09
CA LEU A 37 -17.85 -32.95 19.06
C LEU A 37 -19.34 -32.64 19.13
N LEU A 38 -19.93 -32.60 20.33
CA LEU A 38 -21.33 -32.26 20.54
C LEU A 38 -21.65 -30.83 20.09
N ILE A 39 -20.77 -29.86 20.38
CA ILE A 39 -20.90 -28.47 19.91
C ILE A 39 -20.85 -28.43 18.38
N VAL A 40 -19.94 -29.16 17.74
CA VAL A 40 -19.85 -29.22 16.27
C VAL A 40 -21.11 -29.84 15.66
N ILE A 41 -21.63 -30.94 16.24
CA ILE A 41 -22.87 -31.58 15.80
C ILE A 41 -24.05 -30.62 15.96
N LEU A 42 -24.18 -29.96 17.12
CA LEU A 42 -25.24 -28.99 17.39
C LEU A 42 -25.17 -27.82 16.40
N LEU A 43 -23.98 -27.25 16.18
CA LEU A 43 -23.75 -26.19 15.19
C LEU A 43 -24.08 -26.67 13.78
N SER A 44 -23.80 -27.93 13.43
CA SER A 44 -24.12 -28.48 12.10
C SER A 44 -25.64 -28.63 11.88
N LEU A 45 -26.40 -29.00 12.91
CA LEU A 45 -27.86 -29.10 12.85
C LEU A 45 -28.51 -27.72 12.78
N VAL A 46 -28.03 -26.75 13.57
CA VAL A 46 -28.45 -25.34 13.51
C VAL A 46 -28.08 -24.72 12.16
N ARG A 47 -26.93 -25.07 11.58
CA ARG A 47 -26.52 -24.64 10.24
C ARG A 47 -27.46 -25.15 9.16
N ARG A 48 -27.87 -26.42 9.21
CA ARG A 48 -28.83 -26.98 8.24
C ARG A 48 -30.18 -26.26 8.31
N SER A 49 -30.69 -25.93 9.50
CA SER A 49 -31.95 -25.20 9.64
C SER A 49 -31.82 -23.74 9.21
N ALA A 50 -30.73 -23.06 9.57
CA ALA A 50 -30.44 -21.68 9.17
C ALA A 50 -30.31 -21.55 7.64
N ASN A 51 -29.61 -22.48 6.98
CA ASN A 51 -29.46 -22.47 5.52
C ASN A 51 -30.79 -22.75 4.80
N ARG A 52 -31.66 -23.60 5.36
CA ARG A 52 -33.03 -23.78 4.81
C ARG A 52 -33.83 -22.48 4.89
N ARG A 53 -33.74 -21.77 6.02
CA ARG A 53 -34.44 -20.50 6.25
C ARG A 53 -33.91 -19.35 5.38
N ALA A 54 -32.59 -19.29 5.18
CA ALA A 54 -31.94 -18.31 4.31
C ALA A 54 -32.26 -18.57 2.83
N LYS A 55 -32.31 -19.84 2.40
CA LYS A 55 -32.73 -20.21 1.03
C LYS A 55 -34.20 -19.88 0.76
N SER A 56 -35.08 -19.94 1.76
CA SER A 56 -36.50 -19.57 1.61
C SER A 56 -36.76 -18.05 1.55
N SER A 57 -35.79 -17.19 1.91
CA SER A 57 -36.00 -15.73 1.97
C SER A 57 -35.63 -14.95 0.69
N GLY A 58 -35.30 -15.63 -0.41
CA GLY A 58 -35.30 -15.03 -1.75
C GLY A 58 -34.07 -14.21 -2.19
N SER A 59 -33.23 -13.65 -1.31
CA SER A 59 -31.89 -13.14 -1.68
C SER A 59 -31.12 -12.79 -0.41
N ALA A 60 -29.93 -13.35 -0.21
CA ALA A 60 -29.09 -12.96 0.91
C ALA A 60 -28.31 -11.69 0.54
N HIS A 61 -28.36 -10.66 1.37
CA HIS A 61 -27.63 -9.40 1.15
C HIS A 61 -26.13 -9.47 1.48
N GLY A 62 -25.63 -10.67 1.82
CA GLY A 62 -24.23 -10.91 2.12
C GLY A 62 -23.89 -12.40 2.07
N TYR A 63 -22.64 -12.69 1.74
CA TYR A 63 -22.09 -14.04 1.60
C TYR A 63 -20.68 -14.13 2.18
N ILE A 64 -20.31 -15.33 2.59
CA ILE A 64 -19.01 -15.73 3.12
C ILE A 64 -18.36 -16.67 2.10
N PHE A 65 -17.11 -16.42 1.77
CA PHE A 65 -16.27 -17.31 0.96
C PHE A 65 -15.10 -17.81 1.79
N GLN A 66 -14.90 -19.12 1.80
CA GLN A 66 -13.60 -19.72 2.11
C GLN A 66 -12.79 -19.69 0.81
N ALA A 67 -12.08 -18.60 0.56
CA ALA A 67 -11.43 -18.39 -0.72
C ALA A 67 -10.03 -19.01 -0.75
N ASP A 68 -9.71 -19.67 -1.85
CA ASP A 68 -8.39 -20.16 -2.20
C ASP A 68 -7.60 -19.02 -2.85
N VAL A 69 -6.52 -18.61 -2.18
CA VAL A 69 -5.58 -17.62 -2.68
C VAL A 69 -4.33 -18.33 -3.19
N HIS A 70 -3.92 -18.00 -4.41
CA HIS A 70 -2.71 -18.56 -5.02
C HIS A 70 -1.86 -17.45 -5.61
N HIS A 71 -0.59 -17.45 -5.22
CA HIS A 71 0.42 -16.57 -5.79
C HIS A 71 1.48 -17.41 -6.51
N ALA A 72 1.87 -16.97 -7.70
CA ALA A 72 2.97 -17.56 -8.45
C ALA A 72 3.83 -16.46 -9.06
N ARG A 73 5.12 -16.45 -8.72
CA ARG A 73 6.14 -15.62 -9.35
C ARG A 73 6.87 -16.42 -10.42
N PHE A 74 6.95 -15.86 -11.62
CA PHE A 74 7.64 -16.44 -12.76
C PHE A 74 9.01 -15.80 -13.01
N LEU A 75 9.15 -14.51 -12.69
CA LEU A 75 10.39 -13.74 -12.91
C LEU A 75 10.83 -12.97 -11.64
N PRO A 76 12.16 -12.83 -11.41
CA PRO A 76 13.25 -13.48 -12.16
C PRO A 76 13.25 -15.00 -11.97
N ILE A 77 13.86 -15.74 -12.91
CA ILE A 77 13.80 -17.21 -12.95
C ILE A 77 14.42 -17.83 -11.67
N GLN A 78 15.51 -17.24 -11.16
CA GLN A 78 16.17 -17.74 -9.95
C GLN A 78 15.30 -17.57 -8.68
N SER A 79 14.35 -16.64 -8.70
CA SER A 79 13.45 -16.37 -7.58
C SER A 79 12.01 -16.83 -7.83
N ARG A 80 11.83 -17.85 -8.70
CA ARG A 80 10.53 -18.48 -8.93
C ARG A 80 10.03 -19.12 -7.64
N HIS A 81 8.80 -18.77 -7.29
CA HIS A 81 8.17 -19.24 -6.07
C HIS A 81 6.65 -19.22 -6.23
N GLN A 82 5.98 -20.21 -5.67
CA GLN A 82 4.53 -20.29 -5.67
C GLN A 82 4.04 -20.80 -4.33
N PHE A 83 2.90 -20.28 -3.88
CA PHE A 83 2.28 -20.70 -2.64
C PHE A 83 0.77 -20.49 -2.69
N ARG A 84 0.06 -21.29 -1.90
CA ARG A 84 -1.40 -21.27 -1.78
C ARG A 84 -1.80 -21.23 -0.33
N TYR A 85 -2.87 -20.52 -0.03
CA TYR A 85 -3.47 -20.52 1.29
C TYR A 85 -4.96 -20.19 1.20
N THR A 86 -5.73 -20.67 2.18
CA THR A 86 -7.13 -20.32 2.33
C THR A 86 -7.28 -19.12 3.25
N THR A 87 -8.23 -18.24 2.95
CA THR A 87 -8.65 -17.15 3.85
C THR A 87 -10.13 -16.84 3.68
N LEU A 88 -10.70 -16.16 4.68
CA LEU A 88 -12.11 -15.78 4.67
C LEU A 88 -12.30 -14.44 3.95
N TYR A 89 -13.25 -14.39 3.02
CA TYR A 89 -13.71 -13.17 2.34
C TYR A 89 -15.22 -13.02 2.50
N TYR A 90 -15.70 -11.77 2.52
CA TYR A 90 -17.12 -11.45 2.46
C TYR A 90 -17.47 -10.85 1.11
N ALA A 91 -18.61 -11.21 0.53
CA ALA A 91 -19.33 -10.37 -0.42
C ALA A 91 -20.50 -9.72 0.31
N VAL A 92 -20.60 -8.40 0.30
CA VAL A 92 -21.70 -7.67 0.95
C VAL A 92 -22.29 -6.64 0.02
N GLU A 93 -23.62 -6.58 -0.04
CA GLU A 93 -24.33 -5.49 -0.71
C GLU A 93 -24.21 -4.24 0.17
N LEU A 94 -23.59 -3.17 -0.36
CA LEU A 94 -23.26 -1.99 0.46
C LEU A 94 -24.49 -1.27 1.01
N THR A 95 -25.56 -1.13 0.22
CA THR A 95 -26.81 -0.52 0.69
C THR A 95 -27.40 -1.30 1.87
N ALA A 96 -27.43 -2.62 1.77
CA ALA A 96 -27.93 -3.48 2.85
C ALA A 96 -27.01 -3.51 4.08
N LEU A 97 -25.69 -3.46 3.87
CA LEU A 97 -24.69 -3.35 4.94
C LEU A 97 -24.90 -2.07 5.75
N GLU A 98 -24.98 -0.94 5.05
CA GLU A 98 -25.05 0.38 5.68
C GLU A 98 -26.39 0.63 6.34
N THR A 99 -27.48 0.07 5.82
CA THR A 99 -28.82 0.14 6.43
C THR A 99 -29.07 -0.91 7.53
N GLY A 100 -28.10 -1.76 7.84
CA GLY A 100 -28.20 -2.76 8.91
C GLY A 100 -29.07 -3.97 8.58
N ARG A 101 -29.30 -4.27 7.29
CA ARG A 101 -30.09 -5.42 6.82
C ARG A 101 -29.30 -6.74 6.82
N ILE A 102 -27.99 -6.71 7.04
CA ILE A 102 -27.14 -7.91 7.13
C ILE A 102 -27.22 -8.53 8.53
N ASP A 103 -27.63 -9.80 8.61
CA ASP A 103 -27.79 -10.52 9.87
C ASP A 103 -26.45 -11.06 10.42
N GLY A 104 -25.75 -10.24 11.22
CA GLY A 104 -24.47 -10.60 11.82
C GLY A 104 -24.40 -10.52 13.34
N ARG A 105 -25.53 -10.25 14.01
CA ARG A 105 -25.67 -9.54 15.30
C ARG A 105 -24.69 -9.90 16.44
N LEU A 106 -24.13 -11.11 16.49
CA LEU A 106 -23.15 -11.55 17.50
C LEU A 106 -21.71 -11.70 16.99
N ALA A 107 -21.51 -12.04 15.71
CA ALA A 107 -20.21 -12.41 15.16
C ALA A 107 -19.64 -11.36 14.18
N PHE A 108 -20.49 -10.46 13.69
CA PHE A 108 -20.16 -9.43 12.70
C PHE A 108 -20.74 -8.07 13.12
N SER A 109 -19.97 -6.99 12.95
CA SER A 109 -20.47 -5.62 13.05
C SER A 109 -20.07 -4.76 11.86
N TRP A 110 -21.04 -3.96 11.41
CA TRP A 110 -20.80 -2.75 10.64
C TRP A 110 -20.47 -1.59 11.60
N ARG A 111 -19.37 -0.88 11.40
CA ARG A 111 -18.96 0.25 12.26
C ARG A 111 -19.05 1.63 11.58
N GLY A 112 -20.15 1.89 10.87
CA GLY A 112 -20.51 3.20 10.33
C GLY A 112 -21.38 4.05 11.27
N MET A 113 -21.91 5.17 10.77
CA MET A 113 -22.60 6.22 11.57
C MET A 113 -23.81 5.73 12.36
N LEU A 114 -24.50 4.70 11.89
CA LEU A 114 -25.66 4.09 12.57
C LEU A 114 -25.33 3.43 13.94
N ASN A 115 -24.05 3.34 14.33
CA ASN A 115 -23.62 2.86 15.65
C ASN A 115 -23.07 3.96 16.59
N GLN A 116 -23.19 5.24 16.23
CA GLN A 116 -22.97 6.34 17.18
C GLN A 116 -24.32 6.72 17.80
N GLY A 117 -24.55 6.34 19.06
CA GLY A 117 -25.74 6.78 19.79
C GLY A 117 -25.83 8.31 19.83
N ARG A 118 -27.06 8.83 19.84
CA ARG A 118 -27.40 10.27 19.92
C ARG A 118 -26.70 11.03 21.07
N ASP A 119 -26.18 10.32 22.07
CA ASP A 119 -25.55 10.90 23.27
C ASP A 119 -24.03 11.04 23.20
N GLY A 120 -23.37 10.82 22.05
CA GLY A 120 -21.91 10.96 21.91
C GLY A 120 -21.08 9.97 22.75
N ARG A 121 -21.72 9.14 23.58
CA ARG A 121 -21.11 7.97 24.22
C ARG A 121 -20.91 6.94 23.11
N ARG A 122 -19.63 6.67 22.77
CA ARG A 122 -19.24 5.49 21.98
C ARG A 122 -20.00 4.30 22.55
N LEU A 123 -20.96 3.75 21.80
CA LEU A 123 -21.61 2.51 22.20
C LEU A 123 -20.47 1.54 22.48
N SER A 124 -20.37 1.14 23.74
CA SER A 124 -19.31 0.30 24.28
C SER A 124 -18.90 -0.73 23.24
N SER A 125 -17.60 -0.77 22.97
CA SER A 125 -16.84 -1.81 22.29
C SER A 125 -17.50 -3.20 22.42
N LYS A 126 -18.56 -3.47 21.66
CA LYS A 126 -19.03 -4.84 21.47
C LYS A 126 -17.94 -5.48 20.61
N ARG A 127 -17.10 -6.27 21.26
CA ARG A 127 -16.00 -7.04 20.67
C ARG A 127 -16.60 -8.10 19.74
N THR A 128 -17.13 -7.69 18.59
CA THR A 128 -17.53 -8.66 17.58
C THR A 128 -16.28 -9.33 17.03
N ILE A 129 -16.40 -10.60 16.69
CA ILE A 129 -15.29 -11.40 16.19
C ILE A 129 -14.80 -10.84 14.86
N THR A 130 -15.73 -10.41 13.99
CA THR A 130 -15.40 -9.75 12.74
C THR A 130 -16.09 -8.40 12.59
N ALA A 131 -15.53 -7.50 11.77
CA ALA A 131 -16.16 -6.22 11.46
C ALA A 131 -15.68 -5.62 10.14
N ILE A 132 -16.53 -4.80 9.53
CA ILE A 132 -16.19 -3.88 8.45
C ILE A 132 -16.25 -2.45 9.01
N LYS A 133 -15.17 -1.69 8.81
CA LYS A 133 -15.04 -0.30 9.30
C LYS A 133 -14.86 0.63 8.09
N PRO A 134 -15.73 1.62 7.86
CA PRO A 134 -15.63 2.53 6.72
C PRO A 134 -14.29 3.29 6.64
N ALA A 135 -13.64 3.58 7.76
CA ALA A 135 -12.30 4.20 7.80
C ALA A 135 -11.19 3.38 7.11
N ASN A 136 -11.40 2.07 6.95
CA ASN A 136 -10.45 1.20 6.28
C ASN A 136 -10.59 1.20 4.75
N TYR A 137 -11.61 1.86 4.18
CA TYR A 137 -11.93 1.82 2.75
C TYR A 137 -11.91 3.23 2.14
N LEU A 138 -11.45 3.29 0.89
CA LEU A 138 -11.38 4.44 -0.01
C LEU A 138 -10.68 5.64 0.63
N ARG A 139 -10.94 6.87 0.17
CA ARG A 139 -10.31 8.07 0.74
C ARG A 139 -10.85 8.44 2.14
N LEU A 140 -10.05 9.22 2.86
CA LEU A 140 -10.38 9.77 4.18
C LEU A 140 -10.46 11.30 4.19
N ASN A 141 -9.94 11.96 3.14
CA ASN A 141 -10.00 13.40 2.99
C ASN A 141 -10.91 13.76 1.81
N PHE A 142 -11.71 14.82 1.95
CA PHE A 142 -12.73 15.25 1.00
C PHE A 142 -12.64 16.78 0.81
N PRO A 143 -11.63 17.27 0.09
CA PRO A 143 -11.39 18.71 -0.06
C PRO A 143 -12.56 19.43 -0.72
N ASP A 144 -13.24 18.76 -1.67
CA ASP A 144 -14.33 19.33 -2.48
C ASP A 144 -15.70 19.35 -1.76
N LEU A 145 -15.78 18.79 -0.54
CA LEU A 145 -17.00 18.91 0.26
C LEU A 145 -17.08 20.30 0.90
N VAL A 146 -18.02 21.12 0.42
CA VAL A 146 -18.36 22.44 0.95
C VAL A 146 -19.60 22.36 1.86
N ALA A 147 -19.91 23.38 2.66
CA ALA A 147 -21.15 23.42 3.45
C ALA A 147 -22.35 23.68 2.54
N SER A 148 -23.37 22.81 2.52
CA SER A 148 -24.45 22.90 1.52
C SER A 148 -25.75 23.56 1.99
N ARG A 149 -25.91 23.94 3.27
CA ARG A 149 -27.14 24.61 3.79
C ARG A 149 -26.85 25.37 5.09
N PRO A 150 -27.66 26.35 5.49
CA PRO A 150 -27.49 27.07 6.77
C PRO A 150 -27.54 26.18 8.03
N SER A 151 -28.02 24.93 7.94
CA SER A 151 -28.16 24.00 9.07
C SER A 151 -27.10 22.89 9.16
N ALA A 152 -26.27 22.67 8.14
CA ALA A 152 -25.31 21.56 8.11
C ALA A 152 -23.88 22.09 7.91
N THR A 153 -23.00 21.85 8.88
CA THR A 153 -21.61 22.29 8.76
C THR A 153 -20.83 21.41 7.77
N ARG A 154 -19.76 21.97 7.17
CA ARG A 154 -18.81 21.20 6.35
C ARG A 154 -18.30 19.94 7.09
N ALA A 155 -18.03 20.07 8.39
CA ALA A 155 -17.55 18.97 9.21
C ALA A 155 -18.58 17.83 9.34
N ASP A 156 -19.87 18.15 9.39
CA ASP A 156 -20.93 17.14 9.46
C ASP A 156 -21.08 16.37 8.14
N ARG A 157 -20.94 17.06 6.99
CA ARG A 157 -20.90 16.40 5.67
C ARG A 157 -19.70 15.47 5.55
N ILE A 158 -18.51 15.95 5.91
CA ILE A 158 -17.28 15.13 5.90
C ILE A 158 -17.48 13.88 6.76
N ARG A 159 -17.98 14.03 7.99
CA ARG A 159 -18.26 12.91 8.88
C ARG A 159 -19.26 11.92 8.28
N THR A 160 -20.29 12.42 7.61
CA THR A 160 -21.30 11.60 6.95
C THR A 160 -20.68 10.77 5.83
N VAL A 161 -19.93 11.39 4.91
CA VAL A 161 -19.27 10.70 3.81
C VAL A 161 -18.18 9.73 4.34
N GLU A 162 -17.39 10.15 5.32
CA GLU A 162 -16.34 9.32 5.92
C GLU A 162 -16.90 8.02 6.53
N SER A 163 -18.15 8.06 7.00
CA SER A 163 -18.82 6.95 7.68
C SER A 163 -19.48 5.91 6.76
N SER A 164 -19.48 6.13 5.44
CA SER A 164 -20.13 5.28 4.43
C SER A 164 -19.11 4.88 3.37
N ILE A 165 -19.04 3.59 3.04
CA ILE A 165 -18.23 3.10 1.92
C ILE A 165 -18.91 3.48 0.61
N LEU A 166 -20.24 3.42 0.56
CA LEU A 166 -21.01 3.71 -0.64
C LEU A 166 -20.92 5.19 -1.04
N LEU A 167 -21.03 6.13 -0.09
CA LEU A 167 -20.86 7.56 -0.37
C LEU A 167 -19.43 7.87 -0.82
N LYS A 168 -18.41 7.27 -0.21
CA LYS A 168 -17.03 7.41 -0.68
C LYS A 168 -16.88 6.91 -2.11
N LEU A 169 -17.47 5.76 -2.43
CA LEU A 169 -17.39 5.21 -3.78
C LEU A 169 -18.09 6.13 -4.80
N ALA A 170 -19.27 6.65 -4.46
CA ALA A 170 -19.96 7.64 -5.29
C ALA A 170 -19.13 8.93 -5.46
N TYR A 171 -18.45 9.39 -4.41
CA TYR A 171 -17.51 10.51 -4.48
C TYR A 171 -16.41 10.25 -5.50
N GLU A 172 -15.74 9.08 -5.44
CA GLU A 172 -14.67 8.71 -6.39
C GLU A 172 -15.17 8.63 -7.83
N LEU A 173 -16.35 8.05 -8.04
CA LEU A 173 -16.92 7.88 -9.37
C LEU A 173 -17.32 9.21 -9.99
N ARG A 174 -17.89 10.12 -9.19
CA ARG A 174 -18.17 11.49 -9.61
C ARG A 174 -16.87 12.25 -9.90
N ASP A 175 -15.87 12.12 -9.03
CA ASP A 175 -14.56 12.75 -9.18
C ASP A 175 -13.80 12.29 -10.44
N GLN A 176 -14.06 11.06 -10.90
CA GLN A 176 -13.46 10.48 -12.10
C GLN A 176 -14.38 10.51 -13.34
N GLY A 177 -15.54 11.18 -13.26
CA GLY A 177 -16.44 11.40 -14.40
C GLY A 177 -17.35 10.21 -14.79
N PHE A 178 -17.43 9.17 -13.96
CA PHE A 178 -18.35 8.04 -14.16
C PHE A 178 -19.78 8.33 -13.70
N LEU A 179 -19.96 9.32 -12.83
CA LEU A 179 -21.27 9.80 -12.39
C LEU A 179 -21.48 11.28 -12.77
N PRO A 180 -22.70 11.66 -13.20
CA PRO A 180 -23.02 13.05 -13.50
C PRO A 180 -23.15 13.91 -12.25
N ILE A 181 -23.53 13.31 -11.12
CA ILE A 181 -23.68 13.96 -9.82
C ILE A 181 -23.15 13.02 -8.72
N GLY A 182 -22.70 13.58 -7.60
CA GLY A 182 -22.16 12.84 -6.47
C GLY A 182 -22.29 13.60 -5.14
N PRO A 183 -21.82 12.99 -4.04
CA PRO A 183 -21.91 13.57 -2.71
C PRO A 183 -21.23 14.93 -2.53
N GLN A 184 -20.31 15.30 -3.43
CA GLN A 184 -19.59 16.56 -3.44
C GLN A 184 -20.40 17.74 -4.01
N ASP A 185 -21.38 17.50 -4.88
CA ASP A 185 -22.13 18.59 -5.52
C ASP A 185 -23.07 19.26 -4.49
N GLU A 186 -23.08 20.59 -4.42
CA GLU A 186 -23.83 21.36 -3.41
C GLU A 186 -25.34 21.43 -3.67
N ASP A 187 -25.71 21.54 -4.95
CA ASP A 187 -27.09 21.80 -5.38
C ASP A 187 -28.00 20.56 -5.32
N ALA A 188 -27.42 19.39 -5.07
CA ALA A 188 -28.14 18.12 -5.11
C ALA A 188 -28.32 17.51 -3.70
N PRO A 189 -29.47 16.89 -3.40
CA PRO A 189 -29.61 16.05 -2.21
C PRO A 189 -28.50 14.98 -2.18
N LEU A 190 -28.02 14.63 -0.98
CA LEU A 190 -26.88 13.73 -0.78
C LEU A 190 -27.05 12.35 -1.45
N ASP A 191 -28.28 11.91 -1.70
CA ASP A 191 -28.61 10.59 -2.29
C ASP A 191 -29.04 10.66 -3.77
N SER A 192 -29.04 11.83 -4.40
CA SER A 192 -29.48 12.03 -5.80
C SER A 192 -28.71 11.15 -6.81
N TRP A 193 -27.42 10.91 -6.56
CA TRP A 193 -26.58 10.03 -7.38
C TRP A 193 -27.06 8.57 -7.39
N ARG A 194 -27.90 8.14 -6.42
CA ARG A 194 -28.38 6.75 -6.34
C ARG A 194 -29.23 6.33 -7.54
N GLU A 195 -29.90 7.26 -8.20
CA GLU A 195 -30.69 6.96 -9.40
C GLU A 195 -29.83 6.43 -10.55
N HIS A 196 -28.53 6.72 -10.52
CA HIS A 196 -27.58 6.35 -11.56
C HIS A 196 -26.86 5.02 -11.28
N ILE A 197 -27.09 4.40 -10.12
CA ILE A 197 -26.37 3.19 -9.68
C ILE A 197 -27.38 2.15 -9.18
N GLY A 198 -27.25 0.91 -9.65
CA GLY A 198 -27.99 -0.23 -9.11
C GLY A 198 -27.36 -0.80 -7.85
N GLN A 199 -27.41 -2.12 -7.70
CA GLN A 199 -26.75 -2.80 -6.58
C GLN A 199 -25.23 -2.61 -6.63
N VAL A 200 -24.61 -2.49 -5.46
CA VAL A 200 -23.15 -2.44 -5.30
C VAL A 200 -22.71 -3.50 -4.30
N TRP A 201 -21.82 -4.38 -4.74
CA TRP A 201 -21.32 -5.50 -3.95
C TRP A 201 -19.82 -5.34 -3.71
N ALA A 202 -19.39 -5.39 -2.44
CA ALA A 202 -17.98 -5.35 -2.07
C ALA A 202 -17.50 -6.75 -1.67
N VAL A 203 -16.46 -7.25 -2.35
CA VAL A 203 -15.71 -8.43 -1.98
C VAL A 203 -14.46 -8.01 -1.21
N THR A 204 -14.42 -8.30 0.09
CA THR A 204 -13.39 -7.79 1.00
C THR A 204 -13.05 -8.76 2.14
N MET A 205 -11.85 -8.63 2.71
CA MET A 205 -11.50 -9.30 3.95
C MET A 205 -12.05 -8.53 5.17
N PRO A 206 -12.77 -9.19 6.09
CA PRO A 206 -13.19 -8.55 7.33
C PRO A 206 -12.03 -8.40 8.31
N SER A 207 -12.15 -7.45 9.25
CA SER A 207 -11.26 -7.41 10.42
C SER A 207 -11.55 -8.59 11.35
N TYR A 208 -10.56 -9.00 12.16
CA TYR A 208 -10.67 -10.12 13.11
C TYR A 208 -10.25 -9.69 14.51
N PHE A 209 -11.14 -9.77 15.50
CA PHE A 209 -10.96 -9.24 16.86
C PHE A 209 -10.44 -7.80 16.91
N GLY A 210 -10.86 -6.97 15.96
CA GLY A 210 -10.42 -5.58 15.85
C GLY A 210 -9.08 -5.38 15.16
N PHE A 211 -8.30 -6.46 14.95
CA PHE A 211 -7.13 -6.46 14.07
C PHE A 211 -7.60 -6.33 12.63
N ASN A 212 -7.26 -5.21 12.03
CA ASN A 212 -7.34 -5.04 10.59
C ASN A 212 -6.06 -5.70 10.03
N GLY A 213 -6.15 -6.95 9.57
CA GLY A 213 -5.03 -7.57 8.84
C GLY A 213 -4.72 -6.80 7.55
N ILE A 214 -3.78 -7.30 6.74
CA ILE A 214 -3.62 -6.75 5.39
C ILE A 214 -4.81 -7.21 4.55
N ASN A 215 -5.66 -6.27 4.16
CA ASN A 215 -6.64 -6.46 3.08
C ASN A 215 -6.03 -5.87 1.80
N PRO A 216 -5.28 -6.64 1.00
CA PRO A 216 -4.50 -6.07 -0.10
C PRO A 216 -5.38 -5.58 -1.26
N LEU A 217 -6.58 -6.15 -1.40
CA LEU A 217 -7.49 -5.88 -2.51
C LEU A 217 -8.94 -6.01 -2.03
N THR A 218 -9.71 -4.93 -2.19
CA THR A 218 -11.17 -4.95 -2.16
C THR A 218 -11.68 -4.81 -3.60
N VAL A 219 -12.66 -5.61 -3.99
CA VAL A 219 -13.26 -5.55 -5.33
C VAL A 219 -14.72 -5.16 -5.23
N TYR A 220 -15.10 -4.08 -5.89
CA TYR A 220 -16.49 -3.64 -5.98
C TYR A 220 -17.08 -4.05 -7.33
N TYR A 221 -18.20 -4.77 -7.29
CA TYR A 221 -19.03 -5.06 -8.45
C TYR A 221 -20.22 -4.11 -8.43
N MET A 222 -20.34 -3.27 -9.45
CA MET A 222 -21.40 -2.27 -9.57
C MET A 222 -22.29 -2.62 -10.74
N TYR A 223 -23.60 -2.63 -10.51
CA TYR A 223 -24.59 -2.96 -11.52
C TYR A 223 -25.35 -1.72 -11.96
N ARG A 224 -25.87 -1.74 -13.19
CA ARG A 224 -26.82 -0.72 -13.65
C ARG A 224 -28.13 -0.81 -12.86
N PRO A 225 -28.85 0.32 -12.69
CA PRO A 225 -30.20 0.29 -12.17
C PRO A 225 -31.13 -0.43 -13.16
N THR A 226 -32.10 -1.17 -12.62
CA THR A 226 -33.15 -1.83 -13.43
C THR A 226 -34.37 -0.92 -13.49
N PRO A 227 -34.94 -0.63 -14.69
CA PRO A 227 -36.16 0.15 -14.80
C PRO A 227 -37.30 -0.49 -14.00
N GLY A 228 -37.97 0.29 -13.13
CA GLY A 228 -39.14 -0.17 -12.37
C GLY A 228 -38.85 -1.00 -11.11
N SER A 229 -37.58 -1.34 -10.81
CA SER A 229 -37.21 -2.01 -9.55
C SER A 229 -35.79 -1.68 -9.11
N SER A 230 -35.66 -0.94 -8.00
CA SER A 230 -34.36 -0.72 -7.35
C SER A 230 -33.84 -1.96 -6.62
N ALA A 231 -34.69 -2.98 -6.43
CA ALA A 231 -34.32 -4.22 -5.77
C ALA A 231 -33.67 -5.23 -6.71
N GLU A 232 -33.95 -5.15 -8.02
CA GLU A 232 -33.41 -6.06 -9.02
C GLU A 232 -32.04 -5.60 -9.52
N ARG A 233 -31.16 -6.58 -9.71
CA ARG A 233 -29.82 -6.35 -10.20
C ARG A 233 -29.83 -6.25 -11.73
N GLY A 234 -29.42 -5.10 -12.26
CA GLY A 234 -29.21 -4.92 -13.69
C GLY A 234 -27.92 -5.58 -14.18
N SER A 235 -27.47 -5.23 -15.38
CA SER A 235 -26.21 -5.73 -15.93
C SER A 235 -24.99 -5.18 -15.18
N LEU A 236 -23.90 -5.95 -15.12
CA LEU A 236 -22.63 -5.49 -14.56
C LEU A 236 -22.13 -4.26 -15.34
N TRP A 237 -21.77 -3.20 -14.60
CA TRP A 237 -21.34 -1.92 -15.15
C TRP A 237 -19.87 -1.62 -14.87
N LEU A 238 -19.47 -1.61 -13.60
CA LEU A 238 -18.11 -1.29 -13.19
C LEU A 238 -17.55 -2.37 -12.27
N VAL A 239 -16.28 -2.67 -12.46
CA VAL A 239 -15.43 -3.37 -11.51
C VAL A 239 -14.43 -2.37 -10.97
N VAL A 240 -14.49 -2.07 -9.67
CA VAL A 240 -13.52 -1.17 -9.02
C VAL A 240 -12.58 -1.99 -8.15
N LEU A 241 -11.28 -1.90 -8.44
CA LEU A 241 -10.22 -2.54 -7.65
C LEU A 241 -9.65 -1.51 -6.68
N GLU A 242 -10.00 -1.60 -5.39
CA GLU A 242 -9.32 -0.83 -4.35
C GLU A 242 -8.10 -1.62 -3.85
N VAL A 243 -6.93 -1.08 -4.12
CA VAL A 243 -5.65 -1.68 -3.78
C VAL A 243 -5.05 -0.96 -2.59
N HIS A 244 -4.70 -1.73 -1.56
CA HIS A 244 -4.04 -1.24 -0.36
C HIS A 244 -2.60 -1.72 -0.34
N ASN A 245 -1.67 -0.85 0.03
CA ASN A 245 -0.30 -1.28 0.31
C ASN A 245 0.00 -1.27 1.82
N THR A 246 1.18 -1.80 2.17
CA THR A 246 1.65 -1.86 3.56
C THR A 246 2.09 -0.51 4.13
N PHE A 247 2.05 0.55 3.33
CA PHE A 247 2.47 1.91 3.70
C PHE A 247 1.29 2.84 3.97
N SER A 248 0.09 2.27 4.16
CA SER A 248 -1.16 2.99 4.40
C SER A 248 -1.61 3.87 3.22
N GLU A 249 -1.14 3.56 2.02
CA GLU A 249 -1.58 4.23 0.79
C GLU A 249 -2.69 3.41 0.14
N ARG A 250 -3.55 4.07 -0.63
CA ARG A 250 -4.65 3.43 -1.38
C ARG A 250 -4.74 3.98 -2.79
N HIS A 251 -5.13 3.13 -3.72
CA HIS A 251 -5.40 3.50 -5.10
C HIS A 251 -6.57 2.67 -5.65
N VAL A 252 -7.32 3.25 -6.59
CA VAL A 252 -8.45 2.57 -7.23
C VAL A 252 -8.24 2.46 -8.73
N TYR A 253 -8.49 1.28 -9.29
CA TYR A 253 -8.66 1.10 -10.73
C TYR A 253 -10.14 0.92 -11.03
N ILE A 254 -10.71 1.77 -11.87
CA ILE A 254 -12.11 1.67 -12.30
C ILE A 254 -12.13 1.07 -13.70
N LEU A 255 -12.74 -0.11 -13.83
CA LEU A 255 -12.83 -0.88 -15.06
C LEU A 255 -14.29 -0.96 -15.49
N GLN A 256 -14.61 -0.41 -16.65
CA GLN A 256 -15.97 -0.37 -17.17
C GLN A 256 -16.20 -1.51 -18.16
N THR A 257 -17.34 -2.20 -18.00
CA THR A 257 -17.75 -3.27 -18.91
C THR A 257 -18.01 -2.73 -20.32
N GLY A 258 -17.51 -3.44 -21.33
CA GLY A 258 -17.61 -3.04 -22.74
C GLY A 258 -16.74 -1.84 -23.14
N ALA A 259 -15.98 -1.24 -22.23
CA ALA A 259 -15.08 -0.12 -22.52
C ALA A 259 -13.63 -0.48 -22.20
N LYS A 260 -12.74 -0.33 -23.19
CA LYS A 260 -11.30 -0.64 -23.06
C LYS A 260 -11.03 -2.08 -22.55
N GLU A 261 -11.97 -3.01 -22.78
CA GLU A 261 -11.76 -4.44 -22.57
C GLU A 261 -10.78 -5.00 -23.61
N ASP A 262 -10.05 -6.04 -23.23
CA ASP A 262 -9.22 -6.77 -24.18
C ASP A 262 -10.10 -7.38 -25.28
N PRO A 263 -9.61 -7.50 -26.54
CA PRO A 263 -10.39 -8.04 -27.64
C PRO A 263 -11.03 -9.40 -27.33
N GLN A 264 -12.29 -9.61 -27.77
CA GLN A 264 -13.07 -10.82 -27.48
C GLN A 264 -12.33 -12.12 -27.85
N ASN A 265 -11.55 -12.11 -28.93
CA ASN A 265 -10.76 -13.26 -29.39
C ASN A 265 -9.55 -13.59 -28.49
N GLN A 266 -9.15 -12.68 -27.60
CA GLN A 266 -8.10 -12.86 -26.60
C GLN A 266 -8.66 -13.11 -25.19
N LEU A 267 -9.98 -13.13 -25.05
CA LEU A 267 -10.65 -13.29 -23.78
C LEU A 267 -10.44 -14.73 -23.28
N ARG A 268 -9.94 -14.85 -22.05
CA ARG A 268 -9.64 -16.16 -21.47
C ARG A 268 -10.92 -16.95 -21.23
N ILE A 269 -10.99 -18.16 -21.79
CA ILE A 269 -12.07 -19.11 -21.56
C ILE A 269 -12.36 -19.25 -20.05
N GLY A 270 -13.65 -19.14 -19.71
CA GLY A 270 -14.15 -19.27 -18.34
C GLY A 270 -14.15 -17.98 -17.53
N TYR A 271 -13.84 -16.83 -18.13
CA TYR A 271 -14.03 -15.50 -17.54
C TYR A 271 -15.03 -14.71 -18.39
N ASP A 272 -15.69 -13.73 -17.77
CA ASP A 272 -16.72 -12.93 -18.43
C ASP A 272 -16.13 -11.60 -18.93
N HIS A 273 -15.15 -11.06 -18.20
CA HIS A 273 -14.48 -9.81 -18.56
C HIS A 273 -12.95 -9.90 -18.40
N GLN A 274 -12.24 -9.11 -19.23
CA GLN A 274 -10.79 -9.03 -19.22
C GLN A 274 -10.31 -7.62 -19.57
N TRP A 275 -9.36 -7.09 -18.80
CA TRP A 275 -8.71 -5.79 -19.07
C TRP A 275 -7.20 -5.88 -18.90
N THR A 276 -6.45 -5.26 -19.82
CA THR A 276 -5.03 -4.96 -19.66
C THR A 276 -4.83 -3.46 -19.46
N PHE A 277 -4.26 -3.04 -18.34
CA PHE A 277 -4.06 -1.63 -18.00
C PHE A 277 -2.68 -1.39 -17.33
N PRO A 278 -2.09 -0.19 -17.49
CA PRO A 278 -0.78 0.10 -16.93
C PRO A 278 -0.86 0.13 -15.40
N ARG A 279 0.19 -0.39 -14.76
CA ARG A 279 0.31 -0.35 -13.31
C ARG A 279 0.69 1.05 -12.86
N SER A 280 -0.04 1.59 -11.89
CA SER A 280 0.19 2.94 -11.33
C SER A 280 0.49 2.94 -9.83
N PHE A 281 0.43 1.78 -9.17
CA PHE A 281 0.53 1.67 -7.71
C PHE A 281 1.58 0.66 -7.22
N HIS A 282 2.26 0.98 -6.12
CA HIS A 282 3.31 0.16 -5.52
C HIS A 282 2.74 -0.72 -4.40
N VAL A 283 2.73 -2.04 -4.64
CA VAL A 283 2.06 -3.02 -3.77
C VAL A 283 3.01 -4.02 -3.11
N SER A 284 4.25 -4.11 -3.56
CA SER A 284 5.21 -5.10 -3.07
C SER A 284 6.63 -4.55 -3.17
N PRO A 285 7.44 -4.66 -2.10
CA PRO A 285 8.84 -4.24 -2.13
C PRO A 285 9.68 -5.09 -3.09
N PHE A 286 9.23 -6.28 -3.51
CA PHE A 286 9.98 -7.13 -4.44
C PHE A 286 9.67 -6.88 -5.92
N ASN A 287 8.91 -5.83 -6.22
CA ASN A 287 8.62 -5.44 -7.59
C ASN A 287 8.74 -3.93 -7.72
N ASP A 288 9.44 -3.51 -8.76
CA ASP A 288 9.44 -2.16 -9.26
C ASP A 288 8.02 -1.67 -9.64
N ARG A 289 7.82 -0.39 -9.95
CA ARG A 289 6.48 0.18 -10.22
C ARG A 289 6.00 0.04 -11.67
N GLY A 290 6.84 -0.49 -12.57
CA GLY A 290 6.48 -0.72 -13.96
C GLY A 290 5.64 -1.97 -14.21
N GLY A 291 5.29 -2.14 -15.49
CA GLY A 291 4.49 -3.21 -16.02
C GLY A 291 3.00 -2.90 -16.18
N TYR A 292 2.28 -3.91 -16.64
CA TYR A 292 0.84 -3.88 -16.87
C TYR A 292 0.16 -4.91 -15.98
N TYR A 293 -1.02 -4.58 -15.49
CA TYR A 293 -1.92 -5.58 -14.95
C TYR A 293 -2.82 -6.12 -16.05
N ARG A 294 -3.04 -7.43 -16.05
CA ARG A 294 -4.13 -8.07 -16.78
C ARG A 294 -5.08 -8.72 -15.79
N LEU A 295 -6.28 -8.18 -15.69
CA LEU A 295 -7.36 -8.71 -14.85
C LEU A 295 -8.22 -9.67 -15.69
N PHE A 296 -8.57 -10.81 -15.11
CA PHE A 296 -9.64 -11.69 -15.57
C PHE A 296 -10.62 -11.86 -14.42
N ILE A 297 -11.90 -11.67 -14.68
CA ILE A 297 -12.92 -11.70 -13.64
C ILE A 297 -14.23 -12.27 -14.19
N ARG A 298 -14.96 -12.97 -13.34
CA ARG A 298 -16.34 -13.39 -13.61
C ARG A 298 -17.32 -12.36 -13.05
N ASP A 299 -18.47 -12.23 -13.68
CA ASP A 299 -19.61 -11.61 -13.02
C ASP A 299 -19.94 -12.45 -11.77
N LEU A 300 -19.97 -11.78 -10.62
CA LEU A 300 -20.22 -12.38 -9.32
C LEU A 300 -21.51 -13.20 -9.31
N PHE A 301 -22.50 -12.87 -10.14
CA PHE A 301 -23.79 -13.56 -10.20
C PHE A 301 -24.18 -14.06 -11.58
N ARG A 302 -23.21 -14.44 -12.41
CA ARG A 302 -23.40 -15.08 -13.73
C ARG A 302 -24.38 -16.25 -13.77
N GLY A 303 -24.53 -16.98 -12.64
CA GLY A 303 -25.44 -18.12 -12.52
C GLY A 303 -26.93 -17.73 -12.46
N GLY A 304 -27.24 -16.44 -12.47
CA GLY A 304 -28.61 -15.94 -12.32
C GLY A 304 -29.05 -15.82 -10.86
N PRO A 305 -30.30 -15.36 -10.61
CA PRO A 305 -30.76 -14.97 -9.28
C PRO A 305 -30.88 -16.13 -8.27
N HIS A 306 -31.05 -17.36 -8.76
CA HIS A 306 -31.23 -18.55 -7.92
C HIS A 306 -29.92 -19.26 -7.56
N ILE A 307 -28.83 -18.91 -8.25
CA ILE A 307 -27.49 -19.46 -8.00
C ILE A 307 -26.72 -18.43 -7.17
N GLY A 308 -26.11 -18.89 -6.07
CA GLY A 308 -25.29 -18.04 -5.21
C GLY A 308 -24.08 -17.46 -5.95
N PRO A 309 -23.40 -16.47 -5.38
CA PRO A 309 -22.32 -15.80 -6.08
C PRO A 309 -21.12 -16.73 -6.36
N ASP A 310 -20.48 -16.55 -7.52
CA ASP A 310 -19.28 -17.26 -7.95
C ASP A 310 -18.09 -16.30 -7.97
N LEU A 311 -17.06 -16.58 -7.15
CA LEU A 311 -15.90 -15.73 -7.02
C LEU A 311 -14.71 -16.38 -7.74
N ASP A 312 -14.28 -15.80 -8.86
CA ASP A 312 -13.04 -16.16 -9.55
C ASP A 312 -12.40 -14.90 -10.14
N ILE A 313 -11.31 -14.48 -9.50
CA ILE A 313 -10.54 -13.29 -9.87
C ILE A 313 -9.10 -13.71 -10.11
N ARG A 314 -8.56 -13.31 -11.25
CA ARG A 314 -7.16 -13.54 -11.61
C ARG A 314 -6.51 -12.24 -12.02
N LEU A 315 -5.39 -11.92 -11.40
CA LEU A 315 -4.57 -10.76 -11.71
C LEU A 315 -3.17 -11.21 -12.14
N LEU A 316 -2.78 -10.86 -13.36
CA LEU A 316 -1.43 -11.06 -13.88
C LEU A 316 -0.67 -9.74 -13.88
N LEU A 317 0.56 -9.75 -13.35
CA LEU A 317 1.54 -8.71 -13.60
C LEU A 317 2.37 -9.10 -14.82
N LEU A 318 2.33 -8.25 -15.83
CA LEU A 318 3.05 -8.38 -17.09
C LEU A 318 4.14 -7.33 -17.18
N ILE A 319 5.28 -7.67 -17.76
CA ILE A 319 6.38 -6.73 -18.04
C ILE A 319 6.81 -6.85 -19.51
N ARG A 320 7.40 -5.78 -20.04
CA ARG A 320 8.10 -5.83 -21.33
C ARG A 320 9.39 -6.66 -21.18
N PRO A 321 9.81 -7.42 -22.21
CA PRO A 321 11.08 -8.12 -22.18
C PRO A 321 12.24 -7.12 -22.17
N GLU A 322 13.29 -7.46 -21.43
CA GLU A 322 14.56 -6.72 -21.43
C GLU A 322 15.23 -6.89 -22.82
N GLY A 323 15.64 -5.78 -23.44
CA GLY A 323 16.30 -5.76 -24.77
C GLY A 323 15.50 -5.15 -25.92
N GLU A 324 14.17 -5.00 -25.80
CA GLU A 324 13.38 -4.16 -26.71
C GLU A 324 13.46 -2.70 -26.22
N SER A 325 14.60 -2.05 -26.45
CA SER A 325 14.67 -0.60 -26.33
C SER A 325 13.69 0.02 -27.30
N THR A 326 13.04 1.10 -26.89
CA THR A 326 12.14 1.94 -27.68
C THR A 326 12.89 2.52 -28.89
N GLY A 327 13.12 1.69 -29.90
CA GLY A 327 13.52 2.10 -31.23
C GLY A 327 12.35 2.88 -31.83
N THR A 328 12.61 4.14 -32.13
CA THR A 328 11.74 4.98 -32.95
C THR A 328 11.29 4.22 -34.19
N ASN A 329 9.98 4.17 -34.44
CA ASN A 329 9.31 3.69 -35.66
C ASN A 329 8.84 2.23 -35.70
N SER A 330 8.16 1.75 -34.67
CA SER A 330 7.19 0.66 -34.86
C SER A 330 5.87 1.00 -34.18
N ALA A 331 4.84 1.17 -35.01
CA ALA A 331 3.47 1.39 -34.59
C ALA A 331 3.04 0.31 -33.59
N ALA A 332 2.35 0.75 -32.55
CA ALA A 332 1.91 -0.03 -31.40
C ALA A 332 1.09 -1.28 -31.78
N GLY A 333 1.76 -2.42 -31.91
CA GLY A 333 1.15 -3.73 -31.64
C GLY A 333 1.30 -4.07 -30.15
N PRO A 334 0.54 -5.03 -29.60
CA PRO A 334 0.76 -5.58 -28.26
C PRO A 334 2.11 -6.32 -28.23
N ALA A 335 3.19 -5.56 -28.09
CA ALA A 335 4.56 -6.01 -27.95
C ALA A 335 4.66 -7.03 -26.80
N SER A 336 5.60 -7.97 -26.93
CA SER A 336 5.68 -9.29 -26.28
C SER A 336 5.67 -9.30 -24.73
N LEU A 337 4.55 -8.93 -24.10
CA LEU A 337 4.42 -8.88 -22.65
C LEU A 337 4.64 -10.26 -22.00
N ARG A 338 5.60 -10.33 -21.07
CA ARG A 338 5.94 -11.55 -20.31
C ARG A 338 5.29 -11.56 -18.94
N LYS A 339 4.85 -12.74 -18.50
CA LYS A 339 4.28 -12.94 -17.16
C LYS A 339 5.37 -12.82 -16.10
N LYS A 340 5.22 -11.88 -15.17
CA LYS A 340 6.10 -11.73 -14.01
C LYS A 340 5.51 -12.38 -12.76
N LEU A 341 4.24 -12.11 -12.48
CA LEU A 341 3.54 -12.61 -11.31
C LEU A 341 2.07 -12.88 -11.61
N LEU A 342 1.50 -13.84 -10.88
CA LEU A 342 0.09 -14.21 -10.87
C LEU A 342 -0.41 -14.18 -9.44
N ALA A 343 -1.59 -13.58 -9.25
CA ALA A 343 -2.40 -13.72 -8.06
C ALA A 343 -3.80 -14.19 -8.48
N THR A 344 -4.34 -15.19 -7.79
CA THR A 344 -5.74 -15.61 -7.97
C THR A 344 -6.46 -15.64 -6.63
N LEU A 345 -7.71 -15.22 -6.64
CA LEU A 345 -8.66 -15.34 -5.55
C LEU A 345 -9.88 -16.06 -6.11
N ALA A 346 -10.11 -17.29 -5.66
CA ALA A 346 -11.25 -18.07 -6.15
C ALA A 346 -11.98 -18.80 -5.02
N CYS A 347 -13.28 -19.00 -5.16
CA CYS A 347 -14.07 -19.89 -4.31
C CYS A 347 -14.91 -20.79 -5.21
N HIS A 348 -14.47 -22.05 -5.38
CA HIS A 348 -15.18 -23.00 -6.22
C HIS A 348 -16.11 -23.88 -5.36
N PRO A 349 -17.35 -24.16 -5.79
CA PRO A 349 -18.29 -25.01 -5.06
C PRO A 349 -17.72 -26.37 -4.67
N ASN A 350 -16.93 -26.97 -5.58
CA ASN A 350 -16.43 -28.34 -5.44
C ASN A 350 -15.18 -28.46 -4.55
N THR A 351 -14.36 -27.41 -4.42
CA THR A 351 -13.12 -27.47 -3.63
C THR A 351 -13.24 -26.73 -2.30
N SER A 352 -13.91 -25.59 -2.28
CA SER A 352 -13.95 -24.68 -1.13
C SER A 352 -15.33 -24.52 -0.50
N GLY A 353 -16.32 -25.28 -0.97
CA GLY A 353 -17.66 -25.34 -0.37
C GLY A 353 -18.64 -24.27 -0.85
N GLY A 354 -18.24 -23.42 -1.81
CA GLY A 354 -19.07 -22.39 -2.42
C GLY A 354 -19.38 -21.20 -1.51
N ALA A 355 -20.24 -20.30 -1.99
CA ALA A 355 -20.70 -19.15 -1.22
C ALA A 355 -21.74 -19.55 -0.18
N GLU A 356 -21.55 -19.13 1.07
CA GLU A 356 -22.53 -19.33 2.15
C GLU A 356 -23.17 -18.01 2.54
N PRO A 357 -24.50 -17.92 2.77
CA PRO A 357 -25.12 -16.70 3.26
C PRO A 357 -24.46 -16.20 4.55
N LEU A 358 -24.20 -14.88 4.62
CA LEU A 358 -23.64 -14.22 5.79
C LEU A 358 -24.70 -14.14 6.88
N CYS A 359 -24.72 -15.16 7.74
CA CYS A 359 -25.50 -15.17 8.97
C CYS A 359 -24.61 -15.53 10.16
N THR A 360 -25.04 -15.20 11.38
CA THR A 360 -24.28 -15.48 12.62
C THR A 360 -23.84 -16.94 12.70
N THR A 361 -24.72 -17.89 12.37
CA THR A 361 -24.42 -19.34 12.43
C THR A 361 -23.35 -19.75 11.42
N ASN A 362 -23.49 -19.36 10.15
CA ASN A 362 -22.53 -19.70 9.09
C ASN A 362 -21.17 -19.07 9.36
N LEU A 363 -21.17 -17.85 9.89
CA LEU A 363 -19.93 -17.16 10.27
C LEU A 363 -19.23 -17.85 11.44
N LEU A 364 -19.93 -18.17 12.52
CA LEU A 364 -19.33 -18.89 13.65
C LEU A 364 -18.80 -20.26 13.21
N PHE A 365 -19.51 -20.95 12.31
CA PHE A 365 -19.05 -22.22 11.76
C PHE A 365 -17.79 -22.05 10.89
N ALA A 366 -17.76 -21.05 10.00
CA ALA A 366 -16.60 -20.76 9.17
C ALA A 366 -15.36 -20.41 10.02
N LEU A 367 -15.55 -19.61 11.08
CA LEU A 367 -14.50 -19.27 12.04
C LEU A 367 -14.08 -20.49 12.87
N ALA A 368 -15.00 -21.36 13.29
CA ALA A 368 -14.63 -22.58 14.01
C ALA A 368 -13.81 -23.54 13.13
N LYS A 369 -14.10 -23.60 11.81
CA LYS A 369 -13.33 -24.40 10.84
C LYS A 369 -11.92 -23.83 10.61
N GLN A 370 -11.77 -22.50 10.67
CA GLN A 370 -10.51 -21.82 10.36
C GLN A 370 -10.22 -20.65 11.33
N PRO A 371 -10.03 -20.91 12.64
CA PRO A 371 -10.05 -19.88 13.69
C PRO A 371 -8.94 -18.85 13.51
N PHE A 372 -7.74 -19.28 13.11
CA PHE A 372 -6.61 -18.38 12.96
C PHE A 372 -6.37 -17.94 11.51
N SER A 373 -7.23 -18.30 10.55
CA SER A 373 -6.98 -18.00 9.12
C SER A 373 -6.80 -16.50 8.87
N LEU A 374 -7.77 -15.68 9.30
CA LEU A 374 -7.74 -14.23 9.16
C LEU A 374 -6.54 -13.59 9.88
N PHE A 375 -6.19 -14.10 11.06
CA PHE A 375 -5.05 -13.60 11.84
C PHE A 375 -3.71 -13.96 11.19
N LEU A 376 -3.56 -15.20 10.71
CA LEU A 376 -2.33 -15.73 10.15
C LEU A 376 -2.06 -15.27 8.72
N THR A 377 -3.00 -14.62 8.04
CA THR A 377 -2.78 -14.08 6.68
C THR A 377 -1.55 -13.18 6.63
N PHE A 378 -1.41 -12.21 7.56
CA PHE A 378 -0.25 -11.32 7.56
C PHE A 378 1.07 -12.04 7.92
N PRO A 379 1.17 -12.81 9.02
CA PRO A 379 2.34 -13.62 9.32
C PRO A 379 2.76 -14.56 8.18
N ARG A 380 1.79 -15.18 7.47
CA ARG A 380 2.07 -16.04 6.30
C ARG A 380 2.66 -15.24 5.14
N ILE A 381 2.11 -14.07 4.83
CA ILE A 381 2.66 -13.18 3.80
C ILE A 381 4.09 -12.77 4.16
N LEU A 382 4.36 -12.44 5.42
CA LEU A 382 5.70 -12.07 5.88
C LEU A 382 6.68 -13.25 5.82
N TYR A 383 6.22 -14.46 6.15
CA TYR A 383 7.02 -15.68 6.02
C TYR A 383 7.40 -15.97 4.57
N GLU A 384 6.45 -15.87 3.63
CA GLU A 384 6.73 -16.08 2.21
C GLU A 384 7.57 -14.96 1.60
N ALA A 385 7.38 -13.71 2.05
CA ALA A 385 8.27 -12.59 1.75
C ALA A 385 9.71 -12.84 2.25
N GLY A 386 9.86 -13.35 3.47
CA GLY A 386 11.16 -13.73 4.03
C GLY A 386 11.83 -14.85 3.21
N LYS A 387 11.07 -15.87 2.78
CA LYS A 387 11.60 -16.91 1.88
C LYS A 387 12.07 -16.34 0.55
N LEU A 388 11.27 -15.47 -0.07
CA LEU A 388 11.66 -14.77 -1.30
C LEU A 388 12.98 -14.00 -1.11
N HIS A 389 13.12 -13.32 0.00
CA HIS A 389 14.25 -12.46 0.26
C HIS A 389 15.53 -13.22 0.64
N PHE A 390 15.46 -14.11 1.64
CA PHE A 390 16.64 -14.78 2.19
C PHE A 390 17.01 -16.04 1.43
N ARG A 391 16.03 -16.85 1.02
CA ARG A 391 16.28 -18.12 0.32
C ARG A 391 16.41 -17.93 -1.19
N TYR A 392 15.50 -17.16 -1.79
CA TYR A 392 15.48 -16.94 -3.24
C TYR A 392 16.22 -15.68 -3.69
N ARG A 393 16.88 -15.00 -2.75
CA ARG A 393 17.74 -13.83 -2.96
C ARG A 393 17.09 -12.67 -3.74
N LEU A 394 15.79 -12.47 -3.58
CA LEU A 394 15.09 -11.38 -4.24
C LEU A 394 15.22 -10.09 -3.43
N ASP A 395 15.90 -9.09 -3.99
CA ASP A 395 16.15 -7.83 -3.29
C ASP A 395 14.91 -6.93 -3.21
N ALA A 396 14.88 -6.07 -2.19
CA ALA A 396 13.76 -5.18 -1.91
C ALA A 396 14.00 -3.78 -2.46
N PHE A 397 13.01 -3.22 -3.14
CA PHE A 397 12.95 -1.80 -3.47
C PHE A 397 12.55 -1.01 -2.22
N GLY A 398 13.22 0.13 -2.01
CA GLY A 398 12.78 1.14 -1.07
C GLY A 398 11.37 1.64 -1.41
N ARG A 399 10.65 2.14 -0.39
CA ARG A 399 9.34 2.73 -0.58
C ARG A 399 9.45 3.93 -1.55
N PRO A 400 8.77 3.92 -2.70
CA PRO A 400 8.73 5.06 -3.58
C PRO A 400 7.67 6.06 -3.12
N ASP A 401 7.95 7.35 -3.25
CA ASP A 401 6.94 8.39 -3.04
C ASP A 401 5.80 8.26 -4.08
N MET A 402 4.58 8.53 -3.65
CA MET A 402 3.43 8.56 -4.54
C MET A 402 3.54 9.69 -5.56
N GLN A 403 2.81 9.51 -6.67
CA GLN A 403 2.84 10.42 -7.82
C GLN A 403 1.41 10.82 -8.15
N GLU A 404 1.20 12.12 -8.28
CA GLU A 404 0.08 12.60 -9.07
C GLU A 404 0.46 12.73 -10.54
N PRO A 405 -0.48 12.44 -11.44
CA PRO A 405 -0.26 12.63 -12.87
C PRO A 405 -0.07 14.08 -13.31
N LEU A 406 -0.61 15.07 -12.57
CA LEU A 406 -0.36 16.49 -12.83
C LEU A 406 1.12 16.85 -12.61
N SER A 407 1.82 16.21 -11.67
CA SER A 407 3.27 16.34 -11.48
C SER A 407 4.10 15.76 -12.64
N ALA A 408 3.45 15.09 -13.61
CA ALA A 408 4.08 14.52 -14.79
C ALA A 408 3.73 15.26 -16.10
N SER A 409 2.71 16.14 -16.08
CA SER A 409 2.19 16.81 -17.26
C SER A 409 2.96 18.08 -17.67
N SER A 410 3.93 18.55 -16.88
CA SER A 410 4.79 19.66 -17.27
C SER A 410 6.25 19.37 -16.92
N ALA A 411 7.04 19.11 -17.95
CA ALA A 411 8.50 19.24 -17.94
C ALA A 411 9.27 18.54 -16.81
N ALA A 412 8.79 17.39 -16.28
CA ALA A 412 9.63 16.59 -15.39
C ALA A 412 10.84 16.10 -16.20
N PRO A 413 12.08 16.57 -15.92
CA PRO A 413 13.23 16.18 -16.69
C PRO A 413 13.47 14.68 -16.53
N ARG A 414 14.14 14.06 -17.51
CA ARG A 414 14.48 12.64 -17.42
C ARG A 414 15.21 12.36 -16.12
N ALA A 415 15.09 11.14 -15.61
CA ALA A 415 15.78 10.70 -14.40
C ALA A 415 17.29 11.03 -14.42
N THR A 416 17.93 11.10 -15.58
CA THR A 416 19.35 11.41 -15.77
C THR A 416 19.68 12.91 -15.78
N GLU A 417 18.68 13.79 -15.91
CA GLU A 417 18.85 15.25 -16.09
C GLU A 417 18.33 16.05 -14.88
N TRP A 418 17.90 15.38 -13.81
CA TRP A 418 17.34 16.05 -12.64
C TRP A 418 18.41 16.83 -11.87
N ASN A 419 18.27 18.16 -11.88
CA ASN A 419 19.18 19.09 -11.22
C ASN A 419 18.60 19.71 -9.93
N GLY A 420 17.40 19.32 -9.50
CA GLY A 420 16.72 19.89 -8.34
C GLY A 420 15.62 20.90 -8.68
N VAL A 421 15.43 21.26 -9.95
CA VAL A 421 14.47 22.28 -10.39
C VAL A 421 13.17 21.68 -10.93
N GLY A 422 12.02 22.08 -10.37
CA GLY A 422 10.68 21.66 -10.77
C GLY A 422 10.12 20.54 -9.88
N TRP A 423 9.27 19.70 -10.47
CA TRP A 423 8.78 18.50 -9.79
C TRP A 423 9.85 17.39 -9.88
N PRO A 424 10.35 16.87 -8.76
CA PRO A 424 11.37 15.81 -8.80
C PRO A 424 10.83 14.58 -9.52
N PRO A 425 11.58 13.89 -10.39
CA PRO A 425 11.16 12.63 -10.98
C PRO A 425 11.31 11.49 -9.96
N SER A 426 10.48 10.46 -10.02
CA SER A 426 10.58 9.34 -9.08
C SER A 426 11.77 8.44 -9.40
N LEU A 427 12.42 7.92 -8.35
CA LEU A 427 13.46 6.88 -8.47
C LEU A 427 12.92 5.55 -9.02
N ASN A 428 11.62 5.29 -8.85
CA ASN A 428 10.95 4.09 -9.36
C ASN A 428 9.65 4.49 -10.05
N PRO A 429 9.71 4.98 -11.31
CA PRO A 429 8.54 5.46 -12.03
C PRO A 429 7.55 4.33 -12.33
N VAL A 430 6.25 4.68 -12.39
CA VAL A 430 5.21 3.74 -12.89
C VAL A 430 5.32 3.57 -14.39
N GLU A 431 4.64 2.55 -14.93
CA GLU A 431 4.73 2.22 -16.36
C GLU A 431 4.39 3.39 -17.28
N GLN A 432 3.38 4.18 -16.92
CA GLN A 432 2.98 5.38 -17.67
C GLN A 432 4.11 6.42 -17.77
N HIS A 433 5.03 6.46 -16.79
CA HIS A 433 6.17 7.38 -16.77
C HIS A 433 7.46 6.74 -17.31
N ARG A 434 7.42 5.47 -17.76
CA ARG A 434 8.55 4.76 -18.36
C ARG A 434 8.45 4.85 -19.89
N GLY A 435 8.80 6.01 -20.46
CA GLY A 435 8.92 6.22 -21.91
C GLY A 435 8.69 7.67 -22.38
N ALA A 436 9.17 8.01 -23.57
CA ALA A 436 8.96 9.30 -24.25
C ALA A 436 7.52 9.47 -24.81
N VAL A 437 6.63 8.49 -24.60
CA VAL A 437 5.25 8.48 -25.08
C VAL A 437 4.32 9.19 -24.09
N ALA A 438 4.75 10.36 -23.60
CA ALA A 438 3.87 11.29 -22.90
C ALA A 438 3.00 12.10 -23.87
N SER A 439 3.26 12.03 -25.19
CA SER A 439 2.71 12.96 -26.17
C SER A 439 1.32 12.64 -26.72
N ASN A 440 0.78 11.43 -26.53
CA ASN A 440 -0.52 11.05 -27.14
C ASN A 440 -1.52 10.36 -26.20
N ILE A 441 -1.25 10.27 -24.90
CA ILE A 441 -2.27 9.80 -23.95
C ILE A 441 -3.16 11.01 -23.64
N ARG A 442 -4.27 11.14 -24.39
CA ARG A 442 -5.35 12.06 -24.06
C ARG A 442 -5.76 11.83 -22.60
N THR A 443 -5.93 12.96 -21.93
CA THR A 443 -6.34 13.31 -20.57
C THR A 443 -7.53 12.51 -20.00
N GLU A 444 -7.49 11.18 -20.01
CA GLU A 444 -8.55 10.34 -19.45
C GLU A 444 -8.00 9.51 -18.28
N THR A 445 -8.47 9.88 -17.08
CA THR A 445 -8.24 9.28 -15.76
C THR A 445 -6.80 9.24 -15.25
N LEU A 446 -6.13 10.38 -15.38
CA LEU A 446 -4.85 10.72 -14.75
C LEU A 446 -5.06 11.19 -13.29
N LYS A 447 -5.61 10.37 -12.40
CA LYS A 447 -5.62 10.66 -10.94
C LYS A 447 -4.78 9.65 -10.15
N GLY A 448 -4.03 10.17 -9.16
CA GLY A 448 -3.01 9.46 -8.40
C GLY A 448 -3.56 8.50 -7.33
N GLY A 449 -2.81 8.28 -6.25
CA GLY A 449 -3.33 7.58 -5.08
C GLY A 449 -4.49 8.35 -4.43
N ILE A 450 -5.51 7.65 -3.94
CA ILE A 450 -6.69 8.26 -3.29
C ILE A 450 -6.49 8.45 -1.78
N LEU A 451 -5.50 7.78 -1.19
CA LEU A 451 -5.11 8.01 0.20
C LEU A 451 -3.59 8.08 0.30
N TRP A 452 -3.12 9.20 0.83
CA TRP A 452 -1.72 9.50 1.12
C TRP A 452 -1.34 9.13 2.55
N PRO A 453 -0.06 8.79 2.79
CA PRO A 453 0.40 8.46 4.12
C PRO A 453 0.33 9.67 5.03
N GLU A 454 -0.19 9.48 6.24
CA GLU A 454 -0.12 10.53 7.25
C GLU A 454 1.32 10.76 7.70
N ALA A 455 1.67 12.03 7.89
CA ALA A 455 2.92 12.41 8.52
C ALA A 455 3.03 11.84 9.95
N SER A 456 4.17 11.25 10.25
CA SER A 456 4.54 10.85 11.60
C SER A 456 4.61 12.06 12.54
N GLY A 457 4.54 11.81 13.86
CA GLY A 457 4.68 12.87 14.85
C GLY A 457 6.02 13.63 14.74
N ALA A 458 7.09 12.93 14.36
CA ALA A 458 8.41 13.53 14.12
C ALA A 458 8.38 14.46 12.89
N GLU A 459 7.78 14.04 11.78
CA GLU A 459 7.64 14.85 10.56
C GLU A 459 6.76 16.08 10.80
N LYS A 460 5.64 15.94 11.54
CA LYS A 460 4.79 17.08 11.94
C LYS A 460 5.58 18.11 12.77
N ALA A 461 6.43 17.64 13.70
CA ALA A 461 7.31 18.51 14.47
C ALA A 461 8.38 19.18 13.60
N CYS A 462 8.93 18.48 12.59
CA CYS A 462 9.85 19.07 11.62
C CYS A 462 9.17 20.16 10.78
N LYS A 463 7.98 19.89 10.24
CA LYS A 463 7.16 20.84 9.48
C LYS A 463 6.92 22.12 10.28
N ALA A 464 6.44 21.99 11.52
CA ALA A 464 6.19 23.14 12.39
C ALA A 464 7.45 24.01 12.61
N ARG A 465 8.62 23.40 12.78
CA ARG A 465 9.88 24.13 12.98
C ARG A 465 10.37 24.84 11.72
N VAL A 466 10.34 24.16 10.58
CA VAL A 466 10.74 24.76 9.31
C VAL A 466 9.83 25.94 8.97
N LEU A 467 8.52 25.80 9.21
CA LEU A 467 7.57 26.89 9.02
C LEU A 467 7.82 28.06 9.98
N ALA A 468 8.12 27.81 11.25
CA ALA A 468 8.49 28.87 12.20
C ALA A 468 9.77 29.62 11.78
N PHE A 469 10.77 28.90 11.25
CA PHE A 469 11.97 29.50 10.68
C PHE A 469 11.63 30.38 9.47
N VAL A 470 10.85 29.84 8.53
CA VAL A 470 10.40 30.54 7.32
C VAL A 470 9.65 31.82 7.67
N GLN A 471 8.69 31.75 8.60
CA GLN A 471 7.94 32.92 9.07
C GLN A 471 8.86 33.99 9.64
N LYS A 472 9.78 33.60 10.53
CA LYS A 472 10.76 34.53 11.10
C LYS A 472 11.68 35.12 10.02
N ARG A 473 12.06 34.34 9.01
CA ARG A 473 12.91 34.80 7.90
C ARG A 473 12.22 35.87 7.07
N VAL A 474 10.96 35.66 6.72
CA VAL A 474 10.13 36.62 5.97
C VAL A 474 9.83 37.87 6.80
N GLN A 475 9.67 37.74 8.12
CA GLN A 475 9.52 38.91 9.01
C GLN A 475 10.78 39.80 9.03
N LEU A 476 11.96 39.19 9.01
CA LEU A 476 13.24 39.91 9.03
C LEU A 476 13.62 40.48 7.66
N ASP A 477 13.16 39.84 6.59
CA ASP A 477 13.38 40.27 5.21
C ASP A 477 12.07 40.18 4.42
N PRO A 478 11.24 41.24 4.46
CA PRO A 478 9.93 41.25 3.82
C PRO A 478 9.95 41.23 2.29
N SER A 479 11.14 41.26 1.66
CA SER A 479 11.29 41.06 0.23
C SER A 479 11.12 39.59 -0.18
N LEU A 480 11.31 38.67 0.77
CA LEU A 480 11.23 37.23 0.55
C LEU A 480 9.80 36.73 0.63
N SER A 481 9.47 35.77 -0.24
CA SER A 481 8.24 35.00 -0.14
C SER A 481 8.52 33.55 -0.52
N ILE A 482 7.76 32.63 0.08
CA ILE A 482 7.88 31.21 -0.18
C ILE A 482 6.53 30.54 -0.25
N ARG A 483 6.39 29.65 -1.24
CA ARG A 483 5.23 28.79 -1.46
C ARG A 483 5.69 27.33 -1.41
N VAL A 484 5.07 26.52 -0.56
CA VAL A 484 5.32 25.07 -0.51
C VAL A 484 4.08 24.35 -1.05
N VAL A 485 4.26 23.59 -2.11
CA VAL A 485 3.20 22.85 -2.80
C VAL A 485 3.43 21.35 -2.59
N SER A 486 2.43 20.68 -2.02
CA SER A 486 2.45 19.23 -1.81
C SER A 486 1.95 18.49 -3.05
N ALA A 487 2.50 17.30 -3.30
CA ALA A 487 1.92 16.35 -4.24
C ALA A 487 0.63 15.71 -3.71
N ASP A 488 0.41 15.70 -2.39
CA ASP A 488 -0.87 15.30 -1.83
C ASP A 488 -1.90 16.43 -2.04
N PRO A 489 -2.95 16.23 -2.87
CA PRO A 489 -3.96 17.25 -3.16
C PRO A 489 -4.77 17.64 -1.92
N SER A 490 -4.71 16.79 -0.89
CA SER A 490 -5.41 16.95 0.37
C SER A 490 -4.69 17.93 1.31
N GLU A 491 -3.42 18.24 1.04
CA GLU A 491 -2.62 19.25 1.75
C GLU A 491 -2.62 20.57 0.97
N PRO A 492 -3.29 21.63 1.46
CA PRO A 492 -3.32 22.91 0.76
C PRO A 492 -1.92 23.53 0.66
N PRO A 493 -1.62 24.28 -0.42
CA PRO A 493 -0.35 25.00 -0.55
C PRO A 493 -0.12 25.93 0.64
N ILE A 494 1.10 25.92 1.16
CA ILE A 494 1.50 26.80 2.25
C ILE A 494 2.16 28.03 1.65
N LEU A 495 1.54 29.19 1.85
CA LEU A 495 2.08 30.48 1.42
C LEU A 495 2.53 31.28 2.64
N VAL A 496 3.78 31.74 2.63
CA VAL A 496 4.30 32.73 3.57
C VAL A 496 4.83 33.92 2.77
N ALA A 497 4.05 35.00 2.74
CA ALA A 497 4.33 36.20 1.96
C ALA A 497 4.87 37.35 2.85
N GLY A 498 5.76 38.18 2.27
CA GLY A 498 6.23 39.42 2.87
C GLY A 498 5.27 40.60 2.66
N SER A 499 5.56 41.76 3.23
CA SER A 499 4.66 42.93 3.32
C SER A 499 4.38 43.68 2.00
N SER A 500 4.82 43.17 0.85
CA SER A 500 4.56 43.77 -0.46
C SER A 500 3.70 42.85 -1.36
N SER A 501 2.38 43.07 -1.31
CA SER A 501 1.31 42.52 -2.18
C SER A 501 1.07 41.00 -2.17
N THR A 502 -0.20 40.64 -2.12
CA THR A 502 -0.77 39.27 -2.11
C THR A 502 -0.80 38.59 -3.50
N ALA A 503 -0.18 39.18 -4.51
CA ALA A 503 -0.14 38.65 -5.87
C ALA A 503 1.09 37.75 -6.08
N GLU A 504 0.94 36.68 -6.87
CA GLU A 504 2.00 35.76 -7.27
C GLU A 504 3.13 36.56 -7.98
N ARG A 505 4.24 36.85 -7.26
CA ARG A 505 5.45 37.42 -7.86
C ARG A 505 6.19 36.33 -8.65
N GLU A 506 6.73 36.68 -9.82
CA GLU A 506 7.68 35.85 -10.56
C GLU A 506 8.93 35.48 -9.72
N ASP A 507 9.30 36.33 -8.74
CA ASP A 507 10.43 36.12 -7.81
C ASP A 507 10.10 35.25 -6.58
N GLN A 508 8.94 34.62 -6.51
CA GLN A 508 8.55 33.78 -5.36
C GLN A 508 9.27 32.43 -5.38
N LEU A 509 9.91 32.05 -4.26
CA LEU A 509 10.47 30.71 -4.11
C LEU A 509 9.34 29.68 -3.97
N THR A 510 9.22 28.77 -4.92
CA THR A 510 8.27 27.66 -4.88
C THR A 510 9.01 26.35 -4.61
N ILE A 511 8.58 25.62 -3.59
CA ILE A 511 9.08 24.29 -3.23
C ILE A 511 8.00 23.25 -3.51
N SER A 512 8.31 22.32 -4.40
CA SER A 512 7.46 21.19 -4.75
C SER A 512 7.87 19.97 -3.94
N ILE A 513 7.01 19.48 -3.05
CA ILE A 513 7.31 18.35 -2.15
C ILE A 513 6.50 17.12 -2.53
N ARG A 514 7.12 15.94 -2.53
CA ARG A 514 6.41 14.65 -2.71
C ARG A 514 6.04 13.98 -1.39
N SER A 515 6.75 14.33 -0.34
CA SER A 515 6.57 13.80 1.00
C SER A 515 7.04 14.80 2.06
N PHE A 516 6.75 14.50 3.32
CA PHE A 516 7.19 15.32 4.46
C PHE A 516 8.71 15.28 4.68
N ALA A 517 9.44 14.47 3.90
CA ALA A 517 10.88 14.34 3.97
C ALA A 517 11.62 15.67 3.73
N PHE A 518 11.04 16.60 2.93
CA PHE A 518 11.56 17.96 2.79
C PHE A 518 11.85 18.62 4.15
N TYR A 519 10.88 18.57 5.06
CA TYR A 519 11.03 19.20 6.37
C TYR A 519 12.07 18.49 7.24
N THR A 520 12.22 17.17 7.07
CA THR A 520 13.27 16.42 7.76
C THR A 520 14.66 16.76 7.19
N ASP A 521 14.79 16.84 5.87
CA ASP A 521 16.04 17.18 5.18
C ASP A 521 16.55 18.56 5.60
N MET A 522 15.66 19.56 5.70
CA MET A 522 16.00 20.92 6.14
C MET A 522 16.58 20.99 7.56
N LEU A 523 16.21 20.06 8.44
CA LEU A 523 16.71 20.03 9.81
C LEU A 523 17.90 19.08 9.97
N LEU A 524 17.96 18.04 9.14
CA LEU A 524 18.97 16.99 9.21
C LEU A 524 20.31 17.47 8.63
N TRP A 525 20.28 18.18 7.50
CA TRP A 525 21.48 18.58 6.78
C TRP A 525 22.07 19.91 7.31
N PRO A 526 23.41 20.08 7.20
CA PRO A 526 24.12 21.21 7.79
C PRO A 526 23.88 22.54 7.07
N ASP A 527 23.40 22.55 5.84
CA ASP A 527 23.18 23.78 5.08
C ASP A 527 22.21 23.52 3.93
N ALA A 528 21.73 24.61 3.32
CA ALA A 528 20.78 24.54 2.21
C ALA A 528 21.36 23.81 1.00
N GLU A 529 22.64 23.95 0.70
CA GLU A 529 23.26 23.31 -0.46
C GLU A 529 23.35 21.80 -0.27
N THR A 530 23.78 21.35 0.90
CA THR A 530 23.84 19.94 1.25
C THR A 530 22.44 19.32 1.24
N ALA A 531 21.45 20.03 1.75
CA ALA A 531 20.07 19.54 1.75
C ALA A 531 19.50 19.43 0.33
N LEU A 532 19.76 20.42 -0.53
CA LEU A 532 19.39 20.38 -1.94
C LEU A 532 20.08 19.20 -2.65
N LEU A 533 21.38 19.01 -2.42
CA LEU A 533 22.14 17.93 -3.04
C LEU A 533 21.65 16.53 -2.61
N VAL A 534 21.48 16.30 -1.30
CA VAL A 534 21.11 14.96 -0.80
C VAL A 534 19.61 14.72 -0.93
N GLY A 535 18.77 15.62 -0.43
CA GLY A 535 17.32 15.44 -0.36
C GLY A 535 16.60 15.65 -1.70
N SER A 536 17.02 16.67 -2.47
CA SER A 536 16.39 17.00 -3.75
C SER A 536 17.06 16.29 -4.92
N ILE A 537 18.35 16.51 -5.18
CA ILE A 537 19.04 16.01 -6.38
C ILE A 537 19.21 14.48 -6.32
N THR A 538 19.74 13.98 -5.21
CA THR A 538 20.08 12.56 -5.08
C THR A 538 18.85 11.71 -4.73
N ALA A 539 18.10 12.08 -3.69
CA ALA A 539 16.97 11.30 -3.21
C ALA A 539 15.63 11.62 -3.91
N ARG A 540 15.53 12.75 -4.61
CA ARG A 540 14.35 13.16 -5.41
C ARG A 540 13.05 13.27 -4.64
N ARG A 541 13.13 13.75 -3.38
CA ARG A 541 11.97 13.88 -2.48
C ARG A 541 11.24 15.21 -2.62
N TRP A 542 11.96 16.24 -3.06
CA TRP A 542 11.43 17.59 -3.27
C TRP A 542 12.24 18.32 -4.34
N GLY A 543 11.72 19.42 -4.87
CA GLY A 543 12.36 20.28 -5.85
C GLY A 543 11.99 21.74 -5.65
N VAL A 544 12.67 22.63 -6.36
CA VAL A 544 12.51 24.10 -6.26
C VAL A 544 12.26 24.72 -7.62
N ASN A 545 11.64 25.89 -7.72
CA ASN A 545 11.58 26.61 -9.00
C ASN A 545 12.93 27.24 -9.40
N ASP A 546 13.72 27.70 -8.43
CA ASP A 546 15.07 28.24 -8.66
C ASP A 546 16.03 27.88 -7.52
N GLN A 547 17.20 27.33 -7.86
CA GLN A 547 18.21 26.94 -6.89
C GLN A 547 18.87 28.15 -6.22
N GLY A 548 19.06 29.24 -6.97
CA GLY A 548 19.66 30.47 -6.45
C GLY A 548 18.79 31.13 -5.38
N ALA A 549 17.50 31.25 -5.65
CA ALA A 549 16.47 31.75 -4.75
C ALA A 549 16.37 30.87 -3.50
N PHE A 550 16.40 29.55 -3.66
CA PHE A 550 16.41 28.61 -2.54
C PHE A 550 17.62 28.83 -1.63
N LYS A 551 18.83 28.85 -2.21
CA LYS A 551 20.07 29.10 -1.46
C LYS A 551 20.06 30.47 -0.79
N ARG A 552 19.56 31.52 -1.47
CA ARG A 552 19.45 32.88 -0.92
C ARG A 552 18.48 32.93 0.27
N PHE A 553 17.34 32.27 0.16
CA PHE A 553 16.32 32.23 1.21
C PHE A 553 16.86 31.56 2.47
N PHE A 554 17.49 30.39 2.32
CA PHE A 554 18.00 29.56 3.42
C PHE A 554 19.47 29.81 3.79
N ARG A 555 20.13 30.81 3.19
CA ARG A 555 21.51 31.18 3.53
C ARG A 555 21.59 31.50 5.02
N SER A 556 22.59 30.94 5.71
CA SER A 556 22.96 31.46 7.03
C SER A 556 23.31 32.94 6.84
N LEU A 557 22.70 33.81 7.64
CA LEU A 557 23.05 35.23 7.63
C LEU A 557 24.56 35.32 7.83
N THR A 558 25.19 36.07 6.94
CA THR A 558 26.63 36.33 6.88
C THR A 558 27.22 36.56 8.27
N PRO A 559 28.50 36.16 8.50
CA PRO A 559 29.23 36.56 9.70
C PRO A 559 29.10 38.08 9.88
N GLY A 560 28.51 38.51 11.00
CA GLY A 560 28.28 39.94 11.30
C GLY A 560 26.84 40.43 11.23
N GLY A 561 25.87 39.62 10.77
CA GLY A 561 24.44 39.97 10.83
C GLY A 561 23.82 39.83 12.23
N ALA A 562 22.71 40.53 12.49
CA ALA A 562 22.04 40.55 13.81
C ALA A 562 21.69 39.16 14.39
N LEU A 563 21.39 38.17 13.54
CA LEU A 563 21.17 36.77 13.96
C LEU A 563 22.47 35.98 14.21
N SER A 564 23.57 36.32 13.52
CA SER A 564 24.90 35.75 13.78
C SER A 564 25.44 36.25 15.13
N ALA A 565 25.20 37.52 15.47
CA ALA A 565 25.54 38.07 16.79
C ALA A 565 24.78 37.37 17.93
N ALA A 566 23.49 37.06 17.73
CA ALA A 566 22.68 36.30 18.69
C ALA A 566 23.13 34.82 18.85
N ALA A 567 23.71 34.21 17.81
CA ALA A 567 24.20 32.83 17.82
C ALA A 567 25.68 32.69 18.27
N ALA A 568 26.46 33.77 18.18
CA ALA A 568 27.87 33.81 18.57
C ALA A 568 28.08 33.69 20.09
N GLY A 569 27.09 34.08 20.91
CA GLY A 569 27.13 33.93 22.38
C GLY A 569 27.02 32.50 22.90
N GLN A 570 26.73 31.50 22.05
CA GLN A 570 26.65 30.09 22.45
C GLN A 570 27.95 29.33 22.10
N THR A 571 28.89 29.27 23.05
CA THR A 571 30.20 28.62 22.89
C THR A 571 30.18 27.09 23.04
N LYS A 572 29.12 26.52 23.63
CA LYS A 572 28.96 25.06 23.77
C LYS A 572 28.01 24.51 22.71
N ALA A 573 28.41 23.41 22.09
CA ALA A 573 27.56 22.73 21.12
C ALA A 573 26.26 22.26 21.80
N SER A 574 25.11 22.80 21.36
CA SER A 574 23.81 22.39 21.87
C SER A 574 23.66 20.86 21.77
N ALA A 575 22.92 20.23 22.70
CA ALA A 575 22.66 18.77 22.68
C ALA A 575 22.24 18.27 21.29
N SER A 576 21.57 19.15 20.56
CA SER A 576 21.15 18.99 19.19
C SER A 576 22.23 18.81 18.14
N GLN A 577 23.25 19.65 18.25
CA GLN A 577 24.42 19.64 17.39
C GLN A 577 25.20 18.35 17.59
N ARG A 578 25.30 17.89 18.84
CA ARG A 578 25.91 16.60 19.16
C ARG A 578 25.17 15.43 18.50
N VAL A 579 23.84 15.46 18.44
CA VAL A 579 23.05 14.43 17.74
C VAL A 579 23.30 14.48 16.23
N ARG A 580 23.27 15.66 15.60
CA ARG A 580 23.54 15.81 14.16
C ARG A 580 24.95 15.40 13.79
N GLN A 581 25.95 15.85 14.53
CA GLN A 581 27.35 15.43 14.33
C GLN A 581 27.49 13.92 14.42
N ARG A 582 26.80 13.25 15.35
CA ARG A 582 26.78 11.78 15.45
C ARG A 582 26.05 11.11 14.29
N PHE A 583 25.01 11.72 13.74
CA PHE A 583 24.32 11.23 12.55
C PHE A 583 25.22 11.38 11.32
N TRP A 584 25.82 12.55 11.11
CA TRP A 584 26.71 12.84 9.99
C TRP A 584 27.96 11.97 9.98
N LYS A 585 28.63 11.82 11.13
CA LYS A 585 29.76 10.88 11.27
C LYS A 585 29.36 9.45 10.92
N TRP A 586 28.16 9.03 11.33
CA TRP A 586 27.64 7.72 10.97
C TRP A 586 27.33 7.61 9.48
N ALA A 587 26.68 8.60 8.87
CA ALA A 587 26.36 8.60 7.44
C ALA A 587 27.62 8.61 6.56
N LEU A 588 28.63 9.43 6.92
CA LEU A 588 29.95 9.42 6.28
C LEU A 588 30.66 8.07 6.46
N GLY A 589 30.57 7.47 7.65
CA GLY A 589 31.10 6.13 7.91
C GLY A 589 30.39 5.02 7.14
N CYS A 590 29.23 5.28 6.55
CA CYS A 590 28.59 4.36 5.61
C CYS A 590 29.16 4.50 4.19
N ALA A 591 29.78 5.63 3.86
CA ALA A 591 30.30 5.95 2.54
C ALA A 591 31.82 5.67 2.46
N ASN A 592 32.17 4.39 2.47
CA ASN A 592 33.56 3.91 2.47
C ASN A 592 34.33 4.17 1.16
N HIS A 593 33.62 4.49 0.08
CA HIS A 593 34.17 4.75 -1.25
C HIS A 593 34.59 6.21 -1.49
N LEU A 594 34.36 7.11 -0.53
CA LEU A 594 34.69 8.53 -0.67
C LEU A 594 36.17 8.81 -0.38
N SER A 595 36.77 9.74 -1.14
CA SER A 595 38.13 10.25 -0.90
C SER A 595 38.24 11.07 0.39
N GLU A 596 39.45 11.16 0.95
CA GLU A 596 39.73 11.97 2.15
C GLU A 596 39.37 13.46 1.96
N ARG A 597 39.60 14.00 0.76
CA ARG A 597 39.27 15.39 0.42
C ARG A 597 37.77 15.65 0.45
N GLN A 598 36.96 14.73 -0.12
CA GLN A 598 35.49 14.83 -0.08
C GLN A 598 34.96 14.78 1.36
N ARG A 599 35.55 13.92 2.20
CA ARG A 599 35.21 13.82 3.63
C ARG A 599 35.54 15.11 4.38
N ALA A 600 36.77 15.62 4.23
CA ALA A 600 37.22 16.84 4.90
C ALA A 600 36.37 18.07 4.51
N ALA A 601 36.01 18.20 3.24
CA ALA A 601 35.17 19.29 2.76
C ALA A 601 33.77 19.28 3.39
N PHE A 602 33.16 18.10 3.56
CA PHE A 602 31.87 17.97 4.24
C PHE A 602 31.99 18.24 5.74
N GLU A 603 33.02 17.73 6.40
CA GLU A 603 33.27 17.97 7.83
C GLU A 603 33.46 19.46 8.14
N ALA A 604 34.08 20.23 7.24
CA ALA A 604 34.20 21.68 7.38
C ALA A 604 32.82 22.39 7.38
N ARG A 605 31.89 21.98 6.51
CA ARG A 605 30.51 22.53 6.48
C ARG A 605 29.74 22.21 7.77
N VAL A 606 29.94 21.02 8.30
CA VAL A 606 29.33 20.54 9.55
C VAL A 606 29.66 21.42 10.76
N GLN A 607 30.90 21.94 10.86
CA GLN A 607 31.32 22.76 12.00
C GLN A 607 30.62 24.13 12.08
N GLN A 608 29.95 24.56 11.00
CA GLN A 608 29.41 25.91 10.89
C GLN A 608 27.91 26.05 11.29
N ASN A 609 27.18 24.95 11.60
CA ASN A 609 25.73 25.01 11.87
C ASN A 609 25.30 24.50 13.27
N LYS A 610 24.32 25.18 13.91
CA LYS A 610 23.99 25.09 15.34
C LYS A 610 22.49 24.92 15.70
N GLN A 611 21.78 23.77 15.62
CA GLN A 611 20.35 23.67 16.14
C GLN A 611 19.72 22.25 16.46
N HIS A 612 18.66 22.21 17.31
CA HIS A 612 17.56 21.22 17.72
C HIS A 612 17.77 19.69 17.98
N CYS A 613 17.38 19.14 19.17
CA CYS A 613 17.88 17.82 19.64
C CYS A 613 16.94 16.61 19.54
N TRP A 614 15.72 16.72 20.03
CA TRP A 614 14.88 15.53 20.28
C TRP A 614 14.40 14.85 19.00
N THR A 615 13.82 15.62 18.07
CA THR A 615 13.31 15.06 16.80
C THR A 615 14.43 14.51 15.92
N LEU A 616 15.60 15.17 15.90
CA LEU A 616 16.77 14.67 15.18
C LEU A 616 17.32 13.39 15.81
N TRP A 617 17.20 13.23 17.13
CA TRP A 617 17.59 12.00 17.81
C TRP A 617 16.69 10.84 17.42
N GLN A 618 15.38 11.06 17.31
CA GLN A 618 14.44 10.05 16.83
C GLN A 618 14.75 9.62 15.38
N ILE A 619 14.98 10.58 14.48
CA ILE A 619 15.32 10.30 13.07
C ILE A 619 16.65 9.53 12.97
N MET A 620 17.68 9.95 13.72
CA MET A 620 18.96 9.26 13.76
C MET A 620 18.82 7.83 14.30
N LEU A 621 18.08 7.65 15.40
CA LEU A 621 17.89 6.35 16.01
C LEU A 621 17.13 5.41 15.06
N ALA A 622 16.08 5.92 14.40
CA ALA A 622 15.32 5.17 13.41
C ALA A 622 16.22 4.73 12.24
N SER A 623 17.03 5.63 11.67
CA SER A 623 17.92 5.33 10.55
C SER A 623 19.01 4.31 10.92
N LYS A 624 19.59 4.44 12.12
CA LYS A 624 20.59 3.50 12.64
C LYS A 624 19.97 2.13 12.95
N ALA A 625 18.79 2.12 13.55
CA ALA A 625 18.05 0.90 13.84
C ALA A 625 17.67 0.18 12.55
N GLU A 626 17.19 0.90 11.53
CA GLU A 626 16.90 0.33 10.22
C GLU A 626 18.14 -0.34 9.63
N LYS A 627 19.26 0.39 9.51
CA LYS A 627 20.52 -0.18 8.99
C LYS A 627 20.96 -1.40 9.80
N TRP A 628 20.97 -1.30 11.14
CA TRP A 628 21.39 -2.39 12.01
C TRP A 628 20.49 -3.62 11.86
N VAL A 629 19.17 -3.44 11.79
CA VAL A 629 18.23 -4.54 11.55
C VAL A 629 18.52 -5.16 10.19
N PHE A 630 18.71 -4.36 9.13
CA PHE A 630 19.02 -4.89 7.81
C PHE A 630 20.35 -5.66 7.78
N GLU A 631 21.40 -5.14 8.41
CA GLU A 631 22.71 -5.82 8.49
C GLU A 631 22.62 -7.13 9.31
N LYS A 632 21.91 -7.12 10.44
CA LYS A 632 21.78 -8.31 11.31
C LYS A 632 20.89 -9.39 10.72
N VAL A 633 19.82 -8.97 10.04
CA VAL A 633 18.90 -9.88 9.37
C VAL A 633 19.49 -10.35 8.03
N GLY A 634 20.52 -9.68 7.50
CA GLY A 634 21.10 -9.97 6.19
C GLY A 634 20.18 -9.55 5.04
N ALA A 635 19.34 -8.54 5.29
CA ALA A 635 18.41 -8.04 4.30
C ALA A 635 19.10 -7.10 3.29
N ARG A 636 18.68 -7.15 2.03
CA ARG A 636 19.28 -6.45 0.90
C ARG A 636 18.28 -5.54 0.19
N TYR A 637 18.73 -4.30 -0.05
CA TYR A 637 18.05 -3.41 -0.98
C TYR A 637 18.53 -3.68 -2.41
N VAL A 638 17.71 -3.30 -3.39
CA VAL A 638 18.17 -3.19 -4.77
C VAL A 638 19.32 -2.19 -4.82
N LEU A 639 20.41 -2.56 -5.48
CA LEU A 639 21.62 -1.75 -5.55
C LEU A 639 21.32 -0.31 -5.99
N GLY A 640 21.88 0.65 -5.27
CA GLY A 640 21.69 2.08 -5.53
C GLY A 640 20.47 2.69 -4.85
N THR A 641 19.61 1.89 -4.20
CA THR A 641 18.42 2.36 -3.48
C THR A 641 18.59 2.36 -1.95
N GLU A 642 19.78 2.04 -1.44
CA GLU A 642 20.06 1.94 -0.01
C GLU A 642 19.96 3.31 0.69
N PRO A 643 19.11 3.48 1.72
CA PRO A 643 18.91 4.78 2.38
C PRO A 643 20.18 5.34 3.04
N TRP A 644 21.01 4.49 3.63
CA TRP A 644 22.24 4.90 4.34
C TRP A 644 23.41 5.26 3.41
N LEU A 645 23.29 5.04 2.10
CA LEU A 645 24.31 5.40 1.10
C LEU A 645 23.98 6.68 0.32
N GLU A 646 22.86 7.34 0.64
CA GLU A 646 22.42 8.58 -0.04
C GLU A 646 23.50 9.68 -0.04
N LEU A 647 24.15 9.90 1.10
CA LEU A 647 25.21 10.91 1.21
C LEU A 647 26.44 10.57 0.33
N GLY A 648 26.80 9.29 0.25
CA GLY A 648 27.90 8.85 -0.61
C GLY A 648 27.61 9.13 -2.08
N ARG A 649 26.41 8.73 -2.54
CA ARG A 649 25.94 9.01 -3.92
C ARG A 649 25.91 10.51 -4.22
N ALA A 650 25.43 11.30 -3.27
CA ALA A 650 25.36 12.75 -3.40
C ALA A 650 26.73 13.41 -3.60
N LEU A 651 27.73 12.98 -2.82
CA LEU A 651 29.09 13.51 -2.91
C LEU A 651 29.82 13.05 -4.18
N LEU A 652 29.52 11.85 -4.69
CA LEU A 652 30.02 11.38 -5.98
C LEU A 652 29.49 12.23 -7.15
N LEU A 653 28.17 12.47 -7.18
CA LEU A 653 27.54 13.35 -8.18
C LEU A 653 28.13 14.77 -8.15
N GLN A 654 28.43 15.28 -6.95
CA GLN A 654 29.09 16.58 -6.80
C GLN A 654 30.51 16.58 -7.40
N SER A 655 31.31 15.52 -7.21
CA SER A 655 32.64 15.44 -7.82
C SER A 655 32.61 15.29 -9.35
N GLU A 656 31.64 14.53 -9.88
CA GLU A 656 31.47 14.37 -11.33
C GLU A 656 31.13 15.70 -12.00
N SER A 657 30.22 16.50 -11.41
CA SER A 657 29.89 17.83 -11.92
C SER A 657 31.02 18.86 -11.83
N GLN A 658 32.00 18.64 -10.94
CA GLN A 658 33.17 19.51 -10.75
C GLN A 658 34.39 19.12 -11.59
N GLY A 659 34.29 18.09 -12.44
CA GLY A 659 35.31 17.75 -13.44
C GLY A 659 36.53 16.99 -12.91
N GLU A 660 36.47 16.37 -11.72
CA GLU A 660 37.54 15.49 -11.24
C GLU A 660 37.42 14.09 -11.86
N GLY A 661 37.70 14.00 -13.16
CA GLY A 661 37.81 12.74 -13.88
C GLY A 661 39.04 11.93 -13.45
N LYS A 662 38.81 10.86 -12.68
CA LYS A 662 39.59 9.61 -12.82
C LYS A 662 38.61 8.45 -12.88
N GLY A 663 38.70 7.69 -13.96
CA GLY A 663 37.74 6.69 -14.38
C GLY A 663 37.35 5.71 -13.29
N VAL A 664 36.11 5.84 -12.82
CA VAL A 664 35.30 4.74 -12.31
C VAL A 664 34.00 4.87 -13.09
N GLY A 665 33.67 3.85 -13.88
CA GLY A 665 32.44 3.83 -14.69
C GLY A 665 31.19 4.07 -13.83
N PRO A 666 30.07 4.50 -14.45
CA PRO A 666 28.88 4.89 -13.72
C PRO A 666 28.40 3.75 -12.82
N LEU A 667 28.47 3.95 -11.49
CA LEU A 667 27.83 3.07 -10.51
C LEU A 667 26.33 3.35 -10.36
N CYS A 668 25.75 4.08 -11.31
CA CYS A 668 24.32 4.11 -11.56
C CYS A 668 24.06 3.41 -12.90
N GLY A 669 24.20 2.08 -12.89
CA GLY A 669 23.72 1.25 -13.99
C GLY A 669 22.20 1.31 -14.05
N SER A 670 21.67 2.11 -14.97
CA SER A 670 20.45 1.75 -15.69
C SER A 670 20.67 0.61 -16.70
N ASP A 671 21.83 -0.04 -16.63
CA ASP A 671 22.23 -1.12 -17.53
C ASP A 671 22.17 -2.45 -16.77
N SER A 672 21.11 -3.21 -17.06
CA SER A 672 21.08 -4.65 -16.84
C SER A 672 21.88 -5.37 -17.94
N ASP A 673 23.12 -4.95 -18.17
CA ASP A 673 24.02 -5.53 -19.17
C ASP A 673 25.29 -6.05 -18.50
N VAL A 674 25.24 -7.32 -18.06
CA VAL A 674 26.44 -8.16 -17.99
C VAL A 674 26.10 -9.51 -18.64
N PRO A 675 26.75 -9.87 -19.76
CA PRO A 675 26.59 -11.19 -20.37
C PRO A 675 27.29 -12.24 -19.51
N LEU A 676 26.55 -13.25 -19.08
CA LEU A 676 27.12 -14.49 -18.54
C LEU A 676 27.78 -15.25 -19.69
N GLN A 677 29.10 -15.14 -19.84
CA GLN A 677 29.86 -16.13 -20.60
C GLN A 677 30.05 -17.42 -19.77
N PRO A 678 29.99 -18.61 -20.40
CA PRO A 678 30.15 -19.89 -19.71
C PRO A 678 31.63 -20.14 -19.39
N ALA A 679 31.96 -20.39 -18.13
CA ALA A 679 33.30 -20.78 -17.73
C ALA A 679 33.60 -22.19 -18.25
N ALA A 680 34.61 -22.27 -19.12
CA ALA A 680 35.23 -23.49 -19.58
C ALA A 680 35.99 -24.20 -18.45
N SER A 681 36.03 -25.53 -18.59
CA SER A 681 36.82 -26.53 -17.88
C SER A 681 38.29 -26.19 -17.62
N LEU A 682 38.81 -26.55 -16.44
CA LEU A 682 40.19 -26.95 -16.11
C LEU A 682 40.18 -27.48 -14.65
N SER A 683 40.04 -28.80 -14.45
CA SER A 683 41.09 -29.79 -14.12
C SER A 683 41.75 -29.64 -12.72
N GLU A 684 41.45 -30.64 -11.89
CA GLU A 684 42.28 -31.29 -10.85
C GLU A 684 43.31 -30.48 -10.05
N GLN A 685 43.13 -30.45 -8.72
CA GLN A 685 44.03 -31.14 -7.77
C GLN A 685 43.45 -31.11 -6.35
N ALA A 686 43.12 -32.29 -5.83
CA ALA A 686 43.02 -32.62 -4.40
C ALA A 686 44.43 -33.05 -3.91
N PRO A 687 44.74 -33.28 -2.59
CA PRO A 687 43.82 -33.67 -1.51
C PRO A 687 44.12 -33.05 -0.12
N HIS A 688 43.22 -33.29 0.86
CA HIS A 688 43.52 -33.97 2.15
C HIS A 688 42.29 -33.99 3.11
N SER A 689 41.78 -35.21 3.34
CA SER A 689 41.21 -35.80 4.58
C SER A 689 40.24 -35.04 5.52
N PHE A 690 38.97 -35.51 5.52
CA PHE A 690 38.03 -35.90 6.61
C PHE A 690 38.33 -35.59 8.11
N PRO A 691 37.33 -35.62 9.05
CA PRO A 691 36.00 -36.25 8.96
C PRO A 691 34.76 -35.50 9.51
N CYS A 692 33.64 -36.09 9.11
CA CYS A 692 32.28 -36.09 9.68
C CYS A 692 32.23 -36.14 11.22
N THR A 693 31.37 -35.30 11.82
CA THR A 693 30.68 -35.63 13.09
C THR A 693 29.28 -35.00 13.11
N ASP A 694 28.28 -35.88 13.18
CA ASP A 694 26.93 -35.61 13.66
C ASP A 694 26.97 -35.16 15.13
N VAL A 695 26.34 -34.03 15.47
CA VAL A 695 25.94 -33.75 16.86
C VAL A 695 24.57 -33.07 16.89
N LEU A 696 23.58 -33.88 17.26
CA LEU A 696 22.35 -33.52 17.97
C LEU A 696 22.64 -32.56 19.13
N PHE A 697 21.84 -31.50 19.33
CA PHE A 697 21.52 -31.06 20.68
C PHE A 697 20.10 -30.51 20.79
N ALA A 698 19.34 -31.20 21.64
CA ALA A 698 18.06 -30.79 22.18
C ALA A 698 18.26 -29.92 23.43
N SER A 699 17.30 -29.01 23.65
CA SER A 699 16.71 -28.64 24.95
C SER A 699 17.60 -28.18 26.13
N THR A 700 17.41 -26.93 26.55
CA THR A 700 17.10 -26.48 27.94
C THR A 700 16.76 -24.97 27.86
N LYS A 701 15.57 -24.46 28.19
CA LYS A 701 14.85 -24.35 29.48
C LYS A 701 15.55 -23.43 30.50
N ALA A 702 14.81 -22.35 30.84
CA ALA A 702 14.70 -21.66 32.13
C ALA A 702 15.50 -20.36 32.42
N MET A 703 14.69 -19.36 32.84
CA MET A 703 14.91 -18.30 33.85
C MET A 703 15.79 -17.09 33.51
N SER A 704 15.16 -15.96 33.18
CA SER A 704 14.78 -14.91 34.14
C SER A 704 13.74 -13.97 33.54
#